data_AF-A0A1T5C156-F1
#
_entry.id   AF-A0A1T5C156-F1
#
_cell.length_a   1.000
_cell.length_b   1.000
_cell.length_c   1.000
_cell.angle_alpha   90.00
_cell.angle_beta   90.00
_cell.angle_gamma   90.00
#
_symmetry.space_group_name_H-M   'P 1'
#
loop_
_entity.id
_entity.type
_entity.pdbx_description
1 polymer ?
#
loop_
_entity_poly.entity_id
_entity_poly.type
_entity_poly.pdbx_seq_one_letter_code
_entity_poly.pdbx_strand_id
1 'polypeptide(L)'
;MSDLKVSVVVPARNAAAWLGECLESIRSQHPYELIVVDGCSTDDTVEIARDCGATVISDEGRGLPAARMLGARSATGDVVALIDADVVLPPKSLSRLLTEFEAGGYDGLQFGLASEADGPGYWGAALAWHHNHSRVRKWFGVSATLMRRDVLLDVGFDDDFRSGEDVELRIRLEQAGHRLGVSDSVVVRHRFDDTFDYARDQWLQDGAGMARTVRKHTGRAGWLVMLPLLATVRGVGMSLVRAPRFLPYWMGFLLYNYRAMAGELLRPSHKPISVGGNAAWLAAARIAPMVTGFLFWALAALVLPPEQIGLGSAVVAAALLTVQLGMLGVGPATLTLLPAETDGGRRLIATGLLTVATCSLLGAGLLVAVTSWLGTGVGEAWADPLVTVLFLATALLAATAYQLDHVGVAQERADRTLVRSLAQSLVQLLFLAAALAVGLRDLAVIVAAVAAGALASVLVGLRQLARAHVSPDWKHGFRPRPALNLLKPGLPNHALTLADRAPGYLLPLIVAATLGPTSTAAWYVVWMMASAVFFVPQSAGFTLQTALAGSRARPGLLASALRASFMLTLVAGLILLLAGPLLLGFLGPDYASAWVLIPVLVPALLLSCVTQVYYGLCRAQGRLFESTIVATLAAILVVAPAAAVAQQYGLTGVSVLWAVAQAAACLMATWRLITLTRMKPASTAGEIPSAARHQPT
;
A
#
# COMPACT_ATOMS: atom_id res chain seq x y z
N MET A 1 10.75 48.63 -18.52
CA MET A 1 11.11 47.30 -19.07
C MET A 1 11.71 46.52 -17.90
N SER A 2 11.42 45.24 -17.77
CA SER A 2 12.02 44.38 -16.74
C SER A 2 13.55 44.44 -16.86
N ASP A 3 14.24 44.58 -15.74
CA ASP A 3 15.71 44.49 -15.68
C ASP A 3 16.22 43.04 -15.58
N LEU A 4 15.31 42.05 -15.43
CA LEU A 4 15.68 40.64 -15.31
C LEU A 4 16.14 40.09 -16.66
N LYS A 5 17.33 39.47 -16.65
CA LYS A 5 17.90 38.79 -17.81
C LYS A 5 17.38 37.36 -17.90
N VAL A 6 16.78 37.00 -19.03
CA VAL A 6 16.24 35.65 -19.26
C VAL A 6 17.19 34.82 -20.13
N SER A 7 17.74 33.76 -19.55
CA SER A 7 18.52 32.74 -20.27
C SER A 7 17.60 31.60 -20.68
N VAL A 8 17.54 31.26 -21.96
CA VAL A 8 16.71 30.16 -22.46
C VAL A 8 17.54 28.89 -22.56
N VAL A 9 17.06 27.81 -21.98
CA VAL A 9 17.69 26.49 -21.96
C VAL A 9 16.76 25.51 -22.68
N VAL A 10 17.26 24.90 -23.75
CA VAL A 10 16.54 23.93 -24.58
C VAL A 10 17.27 22.57 -24.52
N PRO A 11 16.77 21.59 -23.74
CA PRO A 11 17.27 20.24 -23.82
C PRO A 11 16.84 19.58 -25.14
N ALA A 12 17.77 18.98 -25.87
CA ALA A 12 17.50 18.38 -27.18
C ALA A 12 18.21 17.03 -27.33
N ARG A 13 17.51 16.04 -27.89
CA ARG A 13 18.09 14.77 -28.33
C ARG A 13 17.31 14.25 -29.53
N ASN A 14 17.96 14.10 -30.67
CA ASN A 14 17.34 13.67 -31.93
C ASN A 14 16.08 14.50 -32.28
N ALA A 15 16.21 15.82 -32.22
CA ALA A 15 15.14 16.79 -32.36
C ALA A 15 15.18 17.54 -33.70
N ALA A 16 15.93 17.06 -34.71
CA ALA A 16 16.15 17.79 -35.96
C ALA A 16 14.84 18.20 -36.68
N ALA A 17 13.78 17.41 -36.53
CA ALA A 17 12.48 17.69 -37.15
C ALA A 17 11.75 18.93 -36.59
N TRP A 18 12.05 19.36 -35.36
CA TRP A 18 11.28 20.38 -34.64
C TRP A 18 12.15 21.55 -34.15
N LEU A 19 13.42 21.28 -33.89
CA LEU A 19 14.31 22.21 -33.18
C LEU A 19 14.48 23.54 -33.92
N GLY A 20 14.54 23.54 -35.25
CA GLY A 20 14.66 24.77 -36.05
C GLY A 20 13.53 25.77 -35.78
N GLU A 21 12.27 25.31 -35.87
CA GLU A 21 11.07 26.13 -35.61
C GLU A 21 11.08 26.67 -34.16
N CYS A 22 11.43 25.81 -33.20
CA CYS A 22 11.56 26.17 -31.78
C CYS A 22 12.58 27.30 -31.57
N LEU A 23 13.83 27.11 -32.05
CA LEU A 23 14.92 28.06 -31.83
C LEU A 23 14.69 29.39 -32.55
N GLU A 24 14.13 29.39 -33.76
CA GLU A 24 13.76 30.62 -34.45
C GLU A 24 12.69 31.40 -33.67
N SER A 25 11.68 30.71 -33.14
CA SER A 25 10.63 31.33 -32.33
C SER A 25 11.20 31.94 -31.05
N ILE A 26 12.16 31.28 -30.41
CA ILE A 26 12.86 31.78 -29.22
C ILE A 26 13.73 32.99 -29.57
N ARG A 27 14.52 32.90 -30.64
CA ARG A 27 15.42 33.98 -31.09
C ARG A 27 14.66 35.26 -31.39
N SER A 28 13.46 35.14 -31.97
CA SER A 28 12.58 36.28 -32.23
C SER A 28 12.09 37.03 -30.97
N GLN A 29 12.24 36.43 -29.79
CA GLN A 29 11.92 37.05 -28.50
C GLN A 29 13.11 37.84 -27.90
N HIS A 30 14.29 37.79 -28.54
CA HIS A 30 15.53 38.42 -28.07
C HIS A 30 15.92 38.01 -26.63
N PRO A 31 16.14 36.71 -26.34
CA PRO A 31 16.59 36.27 -25.03
C PRO A 31 17.99 36.81 -24.74
N TYR A 32 18.35 36.88 -23.45
CA TYR A 32 19.70 37.28 -23.04
C TYR A 32 20.75 36.25 -23.47
N GLU A 33 20.41 34.97 -23.32
CA GLU A 33 21.22 33.82 -23.74
C GLU A 33 20.33 32.72 -24.31
N LEU A 34 20.86 31.95 -25.25
CA LEU A 34 20.23 30.75 -25.79
C LEU A 34 21.20 29.58 -25.69
N ILE A 35 20.86 28.60 -24.86
CA ILE A 35 21.68 27.43 -24.56
C ILE A 35 20.91 26.19 -24.99
N VAL A 36 21.51 25.39 -25.87
CA VAL A 36 20.99 24.07 -26.24
C VAL A 36 21.83 23.02 -25.54
N VAL A 37 21.18 22.10 -24.83
CA VAL A 37 21.84 21.00 -24.12
C VAL A 37 21.58 19.69 -24.85
N ASP A 38 22.57 19.23 -25.59
CA ASP A 38 22.50 18.04 -26.43
C ASP A 38 22.68 16.74 -25.64
N GLY A 39 21.73 15.82 -25.85
CA GLY A 39 21.64 14.49 -25.25
C GLY A 39 22.41 13.39 -25.96
N CYS A 40 23.52 13.72 -26.63
CA CYS A 40 24.22 12.87 -27.60
C CYS A 40 23.33 12.53 -28.81
N SER A 41 22.91 13.54 -29.55
CA SER A 41 22.14 13.36 -30.78
C SER A 41 22.96 12.66 -31.87
N THR A 42 22.27 11.89 -32.71
CA THR A 42 22.84 11.17 -33.86
C THR A 42 22.35 11.71 -35.21
N ASP A 43 21.48 12.71 -35.18
CA ASP A 43 20.95 13.44 -36.33
C ASP A 43 21.50 14.89 -36.36
N ASP A 44 20.95 15.71 -37.24
CA ASP A 44 21.42 17.09 -37.49
C ASP A 44 21.07 18.08 -36.36
N THR A 45 20.57 17.62 -35.21
CA THR A 45 20.14 18.46 -34.06
C THR A 45 21.21 19.46 -33.64
N VAL A 46 22.47 19.01 -33.52
CA VAL A 46 23.59 19.85 -33.06
C VAL A 46 23.96 20.92 -34.10
N GLU A 47 23.89 20.58 -35.39
CA GLU A 47 24.18 21.50 -36.49
C GLU A 47 23.10 22.60 -36.56
N ILE A 48 21.83 22.21 -36.53
CA ILE A 48 20.68 23.13 -36.50
C ILE A 48 20.78 24.10 -35.31
N ALA A 49 21.16 23.61 -34.14
CA ALA A 49 21.32 24.45 -32.95
C ALA A 49 22.39 25.53 -33.13
N ARG A 50 23.54 25.18 -33.72
CA ARG A 50 24.65 26.10 -33.98
C ARG A 50 24.28 27.14 -35.05
N ASP A 51 23.62 26.71 -36.12
CA ASP A 51 23.18 27.60 -37.21
C ASP A 51 22.15 28.63 -36.73
N CYS A 52 21.34 28.27 -35.74
CA CYS A 52 20.42 29.19 -35.06
C CYS A 52 21.12 30.15 -34.07
N GLY A 53 22.44 30.01 -33.86
CA GLY A 53 23.24 30.86 -32.98
C GLY A 53 23.19 30.47 -31.50
N ALA A 54 22.80 29.24 -31.17
CA ALA A 54 22.77 28.76 -29.78
C ALA A 54 24.15 28.32 -29.29
N THR A 55 24.41 28.53 -28.00
CA THR A 55 25.53 27.87 -27.31
C THR A 55 25.16 26.41 -27.07
N VAL A 56 25.88 25.49 -27.70
CA VAL A 56 25.61 24.05 -27.56
C VAL A 56 26.56 23.42 -26.55
N ILE A 57 26.01 22.77 -25.54
CA ILE A 57 26.73 21.97 -24.54
C ILE A 57 26.15 20.55 -24.52
N SER A 58 26.90 19.55 -24.05
CA SER A 58 26.40 18.16 -23.99
C SER A 58 26.23 17.70 -22.55
N ASP A 59 25.15 16.97 -22.28
CA ASP A 59 24.93 16.30 -20.99
C ASP A 59 25.46 14.85 -20.98
N GLU A 60 26.15 14.42 -22.04
CA GLU A 60 26.68 13.06 -22.23
C GLU A 60 25.60 11.95 -22.20
N GLY A 61 24.35 12.28 -22.52
CA GLY A 61 23.25 11.34 -22.54
C GLY A 61 22.71 11.00 -21.15
N ARG A 62 22.96 11.84 -20.14
CA ARG A 62 22.51 11.65 -18.74
C ARG A 62 21.00 11.80 -18.57
N GLY A 63 20.33 12.50 -19.50
CA GLY A 63 18.88 12.56 -19.60
C GLY A 63 18.29 13.92 -19.25
N LEU A 64 16.98 14.08 -19.48
CA LEU A 64 16.30 15.37 -19.46
C LEU A 64 16.53 16.23 -18.19
N PRO A 65 16.44 15.69 -16.96
CA PRO A 65 16.68 16.51 -15.76
C PRO A 65 18.14 16.97 -15.63
N ALA A 66 19.08 16.11 -16.04
CA ALA A 66 20.50 16.43 -16.05
C ALA A 66 20.81 17.53 -17.09
N ALA A 67 20.18 17.46 -18.27
CA ALA A 67 20.29 18.49 -19.29
C ALA A 67 19.76 19.84 -18.81
N ARG A 68 18.57 19.87 -18.19
CA ARG A 68 17.99 21.11 -17.61
C ARG A 68 18.89 21.71 -16.53
N MET A 69 19.44 20.90 -15.63
CA MET A 69 20.37 21.38 -14.60
C MET A 69 21.69 21.87 -15.16
N LEU A 70 22.24 21.19 -16.17
CA LEU A 70 23.47 21.62 -16.83
C LEU A 70 23.28 22.98 -17.49
N GLY A 71 22.21 23.15 -18.26
CA GLY A 71 21.88 24.43 -18.88
C GLY A 71 21.64 25.55 -17.86
N ALA A 72 20.92 25.27 -16.77
CA ALA A 72 20.70 26.25 -15.70
C ALA A 72 21.99 26.67 -14.98
N ARG A 73 22.94 25.74 -14.79
CA ARG A 73 24.26 26.05 -14.21
C ARG A 73 25.10 26.91 -15.15
N SER A 74 25.03 26.64 -16.46
CA SER A 74 25.75 27.37 -17.51
C SER A 74 25.15 28.75 -17.80
N ALA A 75 23.85 28.94 -17.59
CA ALA A 75 23.17 30.23 -17.76
C ALA A 75 23.73 31.30 -16.82
N THR A 76 23.78 32.55 -17.29
CA THR A 76 24.22 33.72 -16.49
C THR A 76 23.12 34.75 -16.21
N GLY A 77 21.93 34.58 -16.78
CA GLY A 77 20.77 35.42 -16.47
C GLY A 77 20.14 35.15 -15.11
N ASP A 78 19.31 36.10 -14.64
CA ASP A 78 18.60 36.03 -13.36
C ASP A 78 17.48 34.98 -13.37
N VAL A 79 16.87 34.78 -14.55
CA VAL A 79 15.76 33.85 -14.78
C VAL A 79 16.15 32.87 -15.87
N VAL A 80 15.86 31.59 -15.65
CA VAL A 80 16.02 30.53 -16.65
C VAL A 80 14.65 30.20 -17.25
N ALA A 81 14.55 30.26 -18.57
CA ALA A 81 13.42 29.74 -19.32
C ALA A 81 13.74 28.31 -19.78
N LEU A 82 13.09 27.32 -19.18
CA LEU A 82 13.16 25.93 -19.63
C LEU A 82 12.13 25.72 -20.73
N ILE A 83 12.58 25.46 -21.96
CA ILE A 83 11.71 25.29 -23.14
C ILE A 83 12.06 23.97 -23.82
N ASP A 84 11.10 23.07 -23.98
CA ASP A 84 11.31 21.80 -24.68
C ASP A 84 11.46 22.02 -26.20
N ALA A 85 12.21 21.13 -26.87
CA ALA A 85 12.64 21.30 -28.27
C ALA A 85 11.49 21.31 -29.31
N ASP A 86 10.28 20.94 -28.91
CA ASP A 86 9.06 20.89 -29.73
C ASP A 86 8.08 22.05 -29.43
N VAL A 87 8.48 23.02 -28.59
CA VAL A 87 7.67 24.18 -28.22
C VAL A 87 7.98 25.38 -29.10
N VAL A 88 6.93 26.01 -29.64
CA VAL A 88 7.04 27.24 -30.44
C VAL A 88 6.43 28.40 -29.66
N LEU A 89 7.24 29.43 -29.40
CA LEU A 89 6.82 30.60 -28.62
C LEU A 89 6.07 31.61 -29.50
N PRO A 90 4.84 32.03 -29.15
CA PRO A 90 4.15 33.10 -29.85
C PRO A 90 4.92 34.44 -29.78
N PRO A 91 4.73 35.36 -30.73
CA PRO A 91 5.39 36.66 -30.70
C PRO A 91 5.15 37.42 -29.38
N LYS A 92 6.22 37.99 -28.80
CA LYS A 92 6.22 38.75 -27.54
C LYS A 92 5.76 37.96 -26.31
N SER A 93 5.65 36.63 -26.41
CA SER A 93 5.13 35.80 -25.32
C SER A 93 6.11 35.75 -24.13
N LEU A 94 7.41 35.65 -24.39
CA LEU A 94 8.43 35.59 -23.34
C LEU A 94 8.44 36.87 -22.48
N SER A 95 8.41 38.04 -23.11
CA SER A 95 8.36 39.33 -22.40
C SER A 95 7.05 39.53 -21.63
N ARG A 96 5.92 39.05 -22.16
CA ARG A 96 4.62 39.12 -21.48
C ARG A 96 4.60 38.20 -20.26
N LEU A 97 5.11 36.98 -20.39
CA LEU A 97 5.19 36.05 -19.29
C LEU A 97 6.15 36.55 -18.21
N LEU A 98 7.27 37.17 -18.58
CA LEU A 98 8.19 37.81 -17.64
C LEU A 98 7.51 38.95 -16.86
N THR A 99 6.69 39.75 -17.54
CA THR A 99 5.90 40.82 -16.88
C THR A 99 4.91 40.24 -15.87
N GLU A 100 4.23 39.14 -16.21
CA GLU A 100 3.33 38.42 -15.29
C GLU A 100 4.09 37.78 -14.11
N PHE A 101 5.26 37.20 -14.39
CA PHE A 101 6.16 36.61 -13.41
C PHE A 101 6.57 37.62 -12.34
N GLU A 102 6.99 38.82 -12.76
CA GLU A 102 7.36 39.91 -11.85
C GLU A 102 6.17 40.48 -11.09
N ALA A 103 5.08 40.81 -11.79
CA ALA A 103 3.89 41.40 -11.18
C ALA A 103 3.24 40.46 -10.15
N GLY A 104 3.28 39.16 -10.41
CA GLY A 104 2.78 38.13 -9.50
C GLY A 104 3.75 37.75 -8.39
N GLY A 105 5.01 38.22 -8.42
CA GLY A 105 6.05 37.82 -7.48
C GLY A 105 6.30 36.31 -7.49
N TYR A 106 6.28 35.70 -8.68
CA TYR A 106 6.51 34.27 -8.83
C TYR A 106 8.01 33.94 -8.73
N ASP A 107 8.30 32.74 -8.24
CA ASP A 107 9.61 32.11 -8.32
C ASP A 107 9.69 31.14 -9.52
N GLY A 108 8.53 30.60 -9.92
CA GLY A 108 8.33 29.82 -11.14
C GLY A 108 6.98 30.12 -11.78
N LEU A 109 6.94 30.39 -13.08
CA LEU A 109 5.72 30.60 -13.85
C LEU A 109 5.79 29.85 -15.17
N GLN A 110 4.86 28.91 -15.35
CA GLN A 110 4.70 28.18 -16.60
C GLN A 110 3.82 28.96 -17.58
N PHE A 111 4.11 28.86 -18.88
CA PHE A 111 3.13 29.22 -19.91
C PHE A 111 1.85 28.40 -19.73
N GLY A 112 0.70 29.01 -20.03
CA GLY A 112 -0.51 28.22 -20.22
C GLY A 112 -0.31 27.23 -21.37
N LEU A 113 -0.77 26.00 -21.22
CA LEU A 113 -0.72 25.03 -22.30
C LEU A 113 -2.10 24.88 -22.94
N ALA A 114 -2.16 24.97 -24.27
CA ALA A 114 -3.34 24.61 -25.03
C ALA A 114 -3.00 23.52 -26.05
N SER A 115 -3.68 22.40 -25.96
CA SER A 115 -3.63 21.37 -27.00
C SER A 115 -4.74 21.61 -28.02
N GLU A 116 -4.46 21.32 -29.29
CA GLU A 116 -5.47 21.41 -30.34
C GLU A 116 -6.64 20.48 -30.06
N ALA A 117 -7.86 20.96 -30.22
CA ALA A 117 -9.06 20.18 -29.93
C ALA A 117 -9.14 18.87 -30.74
N ASP A 118 -8.50 18.85 -31.91
CA ASP A 118 -8.46 17.73 -32.86
C ASP A 118 -7.01 17.29 -33.13
N GLY A 119 -6.20 17.08 -32.08
CA GLY A 119 -4.85 16.48 -32.21
C GLY A 119 -4.83 15.29 -33.19
N PRO A 120 -3.68 14.93 -33.77
CA PRO A 120 -3.64 14.03 -34.92
C PRO A 120 -4.32 12.69 -34.59
N GLY A 121 -5.13 12.22 -35.55
CA GLY A 121 -6.02 11.05 -35.49
C GLY A 121 -6.67 10.73 -34.13
N TYR A 122 -6.72 9.45 -33.76
CA TYR A 122 -7.46 9.03 -32.56
C TYR A 122 -6.69 9.29 -31.26
N TRP A 123 -5.43 8.88 -31.18
CA TRP A 123 -4.65 8.92 -29.94
C TRP A 123 -4.21 10.34 -29.62
N GLY A 124 -3.81 11.11 -30.62
CA GLY A 124 -3.45 12.52 -30.45
C GLY A 124 -4.66 13.35 -30.03
N ALA A 125 -5.83 13.13 -30.64
CA ALA A 125 -7.08 13.76 -30.22
C ALA A 125 -7.49 13.36 -28.80
N ALA A 126 -7.32 12.10 -28.40
CA ALA A 126 -7.67 11.63 -27.06
C ALA A 126 -6.75 12.23 -25.97
N LEU A 127 -5.44 12.29 -26.24
CA LEU A 127 -4.46 12.95 -25.37
C LEU A 127 -4.74 14.45 -25.22
N ALA A 128 -4.99 15.12 -26.35
CA ALA A 128 -5.36 16.54 -26.36
C ALA A 128 -6.65 16.79 -25.58
N TRP A 129 -7.66 15.93 -25.78
CA TRP A 129 -8.92 16.03 -25.05
C TRP A 129 -8.73 15.83 -23.54
N HIS A 130 -7.94 14.82 -23.13
CA HIS A 130 -7.59 14.62 -21.72
C HIS A 130 -6.89 15.85 -21.15
N HIS A 131 -5.85 16.35 -21.82
CA HIS A 131 -5.11 17.53 -21.36
C HIS A 131 -6.03 18.76 -21.19
N ASN A 132 -6.86 19.05 -22.20
CA ASN A 132 -7.75 20.20 -22.22
C ASN A 132 -8.87 20.15 -21.17
N HIS A 133 -9.33 18.96 -20.75
CA HIS A 133 -10.44 18.79 -19.81
C HIS A 133 -10.02 18.35 -18.40
N SER A 134 -8.73 18.16 -18.17
CA SER A 134 -8.16 17.81 -16.87
C SER A 134 -7.71 19.04 -16.08
N ARG A 135 -7.38 18.82 -14.81
CA ARG A 135 -6.73 19.84 -13.97
C ARG A 135 -5.24 20.00 -14.28
N VAL A 136 -4.67 19.13 -15.12
CA VAL A 136 -3.25 19.16 -15.48
C VAL A 136 -2.88 20.46 -16.20
N ARG A 137 -3.84 21.10 -16.92
CA ARG A 137 -3.63 22.42 -17.53
C ARG A 137 -3.29 23.53 -16.53
N LYS A 138 -3.62 23.34 -15.25
CA LYS A 138 -3.31 24.28 -14.15
C LYS A 138 -2.23 23.74 -13.22
N TRP A 139 -1.57 22.65 -13.61
CA TRP A 139 -0.43 22.12 -12.90
C TRP A 139 0.85 22.72 -13.46
N PHE A 140 1.62 23.32 -12.56
CA PHE A 140 2.98 23.76 -12.86
C PHE A 140 3.83 22.57 -13.32
N GLY A 141 4.30 22.64 -14.55
CA GLY A 141 5.31 21.79 -15.17
C GLY A 141 6.54 22.59 -15.61
N VAL A 142 7.48 21.96 -16.32
CA VAL A 142 8.77 22.56 -16.72
C VAL A 142 9.07 22.47 -18.22
N SER A 143 8.07 22.16 -19.05
CA SER A 143 8.21 22.09 -20.51
C SER A 143 8.26 23.46 -21.20
N ALA A 144 7.67 24.48 -20.57
CA ALA A 144 7.71 25.87 -21.02
C ALA A 144 7.53 26.77 -19.80
N THR A 145 8.64 27.11 -19.14
CA THR A 145 8.58 27.70 -17.78
C THR A 145 9.69 28.71 -17.54
N LEU A 146 9.34 29.85 -16.94
CA LEU A 146 10.28 30.76 -16.30
C LEU A 146 10.51 30.35 -14.86
N MET A 147 11.76 30.31 -14.41
CA MET A 147 12.11 30.06 -13.02
C MET A 147 13.32 30.87 -12.61
N ARG A 148 13.34 31.40 -11.37
CA ARG A 148 14.53 32.06 -10.86
C ARG A 148 15.70 31.09 -10.85
N ARG A 149 16.85 31.55 -11.34
CA ARG A 149 18.03 30.69 -11.50
C ARG A 149 18.52 30.15 -10.15
N ASP A 150 18.61 31.01 -9.15
CA ASP A 150 19.03 30.65 -7.79
C ASP A 150 18.10 29.61 -7.15
N VAL A 151 16.78 29.78 -7.27
CA VAL A 151 15.78 28.82 -6.80
C VAL A 151 15.93 27.46 -7.48
N LEU A 152 16.10 27.43 -8.81
CA LEU A 152 16.31 26.18 -9.55
C LEU A 152 17.61 25.48 -9.13
N LEU A 153 18.69 26.24 -8.91
CA LEU A 153 19.99 25.68 -8.52
C LEU A 153 20.00 25.17 -7.08
N ASP A 154 19.28 25.83 -6.17
CA ASP A 154 19.15 25.42 -4.77
C ASP A 154 18.32 24.14 -4.61
N VAL A 155 17.14 24.09 -5.23
CA VAL A 155 16.27 22.92 -5.12
C VAL A 155 16.76 21.78 -6.01
N GLY A 156 17.06 22.06 -7.28
CA GLY A 156 17.58 21.09 -8.26
C GLY A 156 16.61 19.96 -8.63
N PHE A 157 16.83 19.30 -9.76
CA PHE A 157 16.13 18.06 -10.11
C PHE A 157 16.71 16.85 -9.36
N ASP A 158 15.91 15.79 -9.20
CA ASP A 158 16.37 14.51 -8.65
C ASP A 158 16.74 13.54 -9.79
N ASP A 159 17.98 13.05 -9.78
CA ASP A 159 18.53 12.15 -10.81
C ASP A 159 17.85 10.77 -10.84
N ASP A 160 17.15 10.37 -9.77
CA ASP A 160 16.34 9.14 -9.74
C ASP A 160 15.09 9.24 -10.64
N PHE A 161 14.74 10.45 -11.11
CA PHE A 161 13.62 10.69 -12.02
C PHE A 161 14.10 10.77 -13.46
N ARG A 162 13.43 10.01 -14.33
CA ARG A 162 13.59 10.09 -15.80
C ARG A 162 12.33 10.64 -16.48
N SER A 163 11.24 10.68 -15.74
CA SER A 163 9.91 11.18 -16.10
C SER A 163 9.14 11.42 -14.78
N GLY A 164 8.25 12.41 -14.79
CA GLY A 164 7.51 12.90 -13.62
C GLY A 164 8.35 13.72 -12.65
N GLU A 165 9.53 14.16 -13.09
CA GLU A 165 10.46 15.02 -12.34
C GLU A 165 9.84 16.38 -12.01
N ASP A 166 8.90 16.84 -12.82
CA ASP A 166 8.20 18.11 -12.69
C ASP A 166 7.23 18.10 -11.50
N VAL A 167 6.45 17.02 -11.36
CA VAL A 167 5.54 16.78 -10.23
C VAL A 167 6.33 16.70 -8.93
N GLU A 168 7.47 16.00 -8.95
CA GLU A 168 8.35 15.88 -7.78
C GLU A 168 9.01 17.22 -7.42
N LEU A 169 9.61 17.90 -8.39
CA LEU A 169 10.26 19.19 -8.20
C LEU A 169 9.28 20.21 -7.62
N ARG A 170 8.06 20.25 -8.17
CA ARG A 170 6.99 21.12 -7.67
C ARG A 170 6.69 20.88 -6.19
N ILE A 171 6.61 19.62 -5.75
CA ILE A 171 6.34 19.32 -4.34
C ILE A 171 7.45 19.91 -3.46
N ARG A 172 8.71 19.79 -3.86
CA ARG A 172 9.85 20.36 -3.12
C ARG A 172 9.87 21.88 -3.15
N LEU A 173 9.57 22.50 -4.28
CA LEU A 173 9.44 23.96 -4.40
C LEU A 173 8.32 24.51 -3.50
N GLU A 174 7.14 23.88 -3.49
CA GLU A 174 6.04 24.24 -2.58
C GLU A 174 6.43 24.07 -1.11
N GLN A 175 7.18 23.01 -0.77
CA GLN A 175 7.65 22.75 0.59
C GLN A 175 8.70 23.74 1.06
N ALA A 176 9.54 24.24 0.15
CA ALA A 176 10.48 25.32 0.40
C ALA A 176 9.82 26.71 0.46
N GLY A 177 8.52 26.80 0.18
CA GLY A 177 7.75 28.04 0.28
C GLY A 177 7.78 28.92 -0.97
N HIS A 178 8.26 28.40 -2.10
CA HIS A 178 8.34 29.14 -3.36
C HIS A 178 6.97 29.32 -4.01
N ARG A 179 6.78 30.47 -4.66
CA ARG A 179 5.53 30.81 -5.34
C ARG A 179 5.54 30.34 -6.79
N LEU A 180 4.69 29.36 -7.09
CA LEU A 180 4.55 28.79 -8.43
C LEU A 180 3.20 29.15 -9.08
N GLY A 181 3.17 29.22 -10.41
CA GLY A 181 1.95 29.52 -11.16
C GLY A 181 1.94 28.97 -12.59
N VAL A 182 0.74 28.97 -13.20
CA VAL A 182 0.55 28.72 -14.63
C VAL A 182 -0.23 29.91 -15.19
N SER A 183 0.28 30.52 -16.26
CA SER A 183 -0.36 31.68 -16.88
C SER A 183 -1.66 31.28 -17.59
N ASP A 184 -2.74 32.00 -17.32
CA ASP A 184 -3.98 31.91 -18.10
C ASP A 184 -3.97 32.88 -19.31
N SER A 185 -2.96 33.75 -19.43
CA SER A 185 -2.93 34.87 -20.39
C SER A 185 -1.89 34.73 -21.51
N VAL A 186 -0.83 33.96 -21.27
CA VAL A 186 0.24 33.67 -22.23
C VAL A 186 0.31 32.17 -22.44
N VAL A 187 -0.16 31.72 -23.61
CA VAL A 187 -0.39 30.31 -23.91
C VAL A 187 0.53 29.84 -25.03
N VAL A 188 1.11 28.65 -24.88
CA VAL A 188 1.86 27.94 -25.93
C VAL A 188 1.10 26.68 -26.38
N ARG A 189 1.35 26.28 -27.62
CA ARG A 189 0.70 25.12 -28.23
C ARG A 189 1.41 23.85 -27.75
N HIS A 190 0.64 22.88 -27.27
CA HIS A 190 1.15 21.58 -26.84
C HIS A 190 0.71 20.50 -27.83
N ARG A 191 1.68 19.90 -28.52
CA ARG A 191 1.47 18.90 -29.58
C ARG A 191 1.47 17.48 -28.98
N PHE A 192 0.74 16.57 -29.62
CA PHE A 192 0.71 15.15 -29.28
C PHE A 192 0.85 14.32 -30.55
N ASP A 193 1.50 13.16 -30.48
CA ASP A 193 1.54 12.18 -31.57
C ASP A 193 0.26 11.31 -31.58
N ASP A 194 -0.05 10.69 -32.72
CA ASP A 194 -1.25 9.86 -32.95
C ASP A 194 -0.99 8.35 -32.85
N THR A 195 0.17 7.93 -32.36
CA THR A 195 0.42 6.49 -32.21
C THR A 195 -0.05 5.98 -30.85
N PHE A 196 -0.56 4.75 -30.83
CA PHE A 196 -0.84 4.07 -29.56
C PHE A 196 0.42 3.91 -28.71
N ASP A 197 1.56 3.63 -29.36
CA ASP A 197 2.84 3.46 -28.68
C ASP A 197 3.25 4.75 -27.94
N TYR A 198 3.09 5.91 -28.57
CA TYR A 198 3.32 7.19 -27.92
C TYR A 198 2.41 7.39 -26.71
N ALA A 199 1.09 7.18 -26.86
CA ALA A 199 0.14 7.32 -25.76
C ALA A 199 0.42 6.33 -24.61
N ARG A 200 0.74 5.08 -24.94
CA ARG A 200 1.12 4.03 -23.99
C ARG A 200 2.37 4.44 -23.22
N ASP A 201 3.40 4.88 -23.92
CA ASP A 201 4.69 5.23 -23.31
C ASP A 201 4.53 6.45 -22.40
N GLN A 202 3.69 7.42 -22.77
CA GLN A 202 3.32 8.53 -21.90
C GLN A 202 2.65 8.04 -20.60
N TRP A 203 1.65 7.15 -20.68
CA TRP A 203 0.99 6.62 -19.47
C TRP A 203 1.93 5.80 -18.59
N LEU A 204 2.84 5.03 -19.19
CA LEU A 204 3.84 4.26 -18.46
C LEU A 204 4.83 5.20 -17.74
N GLN A 205 5.24 6.27 -18.41
CA GLN A 205 6.10 7.31 -17.86
C GLN A 205 5.43 8.05 -16.70
N ASP A 206 4.19 8.52 -16.90
CA ASP A 206 3.37 9.17 -15.87
C ASP A 206 3.24 8.28 -14.62
N GLY A 207 2.86 7.02 -14.81
CA GLY A 207 2.71 6.06 -13.72
C GLY A 207 4.03 5.79 -12.98
N ALA A 208 5.14 5.61 -13.71
CA ALA A 208 6.45 5.39 -13.10
C ALA A 208 6.94 6.62 -12.32
N GLY A 209 6.79 7.82 -12.89
CA GLY A 209 7.09 9.08 -12.23
C GLY A 209 6.30 9.25 -10.95
N MET A 210 4.97 9.05 -11.02
CA MET A 210 4.08 9.16 -9.87
C MET A 210 4.42 8.17 -8.75
N ALA A 211 4.78 6.94 -9.08
CA ALA A 211 5.21 5.94 -8.10
C ALA A 211 6.54 6.31 -7.42
N ARG A 212 7.51 6.86 -8.16
CA ARG A 212 8.74 7.40 -7.55
C ARG A 212 8.42 8.56 -6.60
N THR A 213 7.51 9.46 -7.00
CA THR A 213 7.05 10.56 -6.15
C THR A 213 6.34 10.05 -4.88
N VAL A 214 5.51 9.01 -4.99
CA VAL A 214 4.86 8.34 -3.85
C VAL A 214 5.89 7.79 -2.86
N ARG A 215 6.95 7.15 -3.36
CA ARG A 215 8.04 6.61 -2.54
C ARG A 215 8.82 7.70 -1.81
N LYS A 216 9.04 8.83 -2.47
CA LYS A 216 9.80 9.96 -1.92
C LYS A 216 8.97 10.80 -0.93
N HIS A 217 7.69 11.01 -1.21
CA HIS A 217 6.78 11.86 -0.43
C HIS A 217 5.65 11.06 0.22
N THR A 218 5.98 10.21 1.20
CA THR A 218 5.02 9.29 1.83
C THR A 218 3.81 9.98 2.47
N GLY A 219 3.94 11.24 2.90
CA GLY A 219 2.84 12.04 3.43
C GLY A 219 1.74 12.38 2.41
N ARG A 220 2.05 12.35 1.10
CA ARG A 220 1.11 12.56 -0.02
C ARG A 220 0.76 11.27 -0.75
N ALA A 221 1.29 10.12 -0.32
CA ALA A 221 1.18 8.83 -1.02
C ALA A 221 -0.27 8.44 -1.34
N GLY A 222 -1.17 8.51 -0.36
CA GLY A 222 -2.57 8.11 -0.56
C GLY A 222 -3.26 8.92 -1.66
N TRP A 223 -3.05 10.24 -1.69
CA TRP A 223 -3.61 11.10 -2.73
C TRP A 223 -3.00 10.81 -4.11
N LEU A 224 -1.67 10.73 -4.19
CA LEU A 224 -0.95 10.50 -5.45
C LEU A 224 -1.34 9.16 -6.08
N VAL A 225 -1.46 8.08 -5.29
CA VAL A 225 -1.87 6.76 -5.81
C VAL A 225 -3.30 6.76 -6.37
N MET A 226 -4.18 7.66 -5.89
CA MET A 226 -5.57 7.76 -6.37
C MET A 226 -5.73 8.63 -7.62
N LEU A 227 -4.72 9.43 -8.00
CA LEU A 227 -4.86 10.38 -9.11
C LEU A 227 -5.23 9.72 -10.45
N PRO A 228 -4.60 8.62 -10.90
CA PRO A 228 -4.99 7.99 -12.17
C PRO A 228 -6.42 7.45 -12.13
N LEU A 229 -6.85 6.86 -11.01
CA LEU A 229 -8.24 6.41 -10.84
C LEU A 229 -9.22 7.58 -10.88
N LEU A 230 -8.97 8.65 -10.13
CA LEU A 230 -9.85 9.83 -10.09
C LEU A 230 -9.92 10.53 -11.46
N ALA A 231 -8.79 10.62 -12.16
CA ALA A 231 -8.73 11.12 -13.53
C ALA A 231 -9.55 10.24 -14.48
N THR A 232 -9.43 8.92 -14.35
CA THR A 232 -10.21 7.95 -15.14
C THR A 232 -11.70 8.07 -14.88
N VAL A 233 -12.14 8.10 -13.62
CA VAL A 233 -13.57 8.22 -13.26
C VAL A 233 -14.17 9.50 -13.83
N ARG A 234 -13.48 10.64 -13.66
CA ARG A 234 -13.89 11.93 -14.24
C ARG A 234 -13.89 11.85 -15.77
N GLY A 235 -12.85 11.27 -16.36
CA GLY A 235 -12.64 11.14 -17.78
C GLY A 235 -13.71 10.31 -18.48
N VAL A 236 -14.01 9.13 -17.94
CA VAL A 236 -15.09 8.24 -18.37
C VAL A 236 -16.44 8.96 -18.25
N GLY A 237 -16.73 9.58 -17.09
CA GLY A 237 -17.98 10.32 -16.89
C GLY A 237 -18.18 11.44 -17.91
N MET A 238 -17.13 12.22 -18.22
CA MET A 238 -17.19 13.24 -19.26
C MET A 238 -17.30 12.64 -20.67
N SER A 239 -16.61 11.53 -20.94
CA SER A 239 -16.61 10.86 -22.25
C SER A 239 -17.99 10.28 -22.57
N LEU A 240 -18.67 9.67 -21.59
CA LEU A 240 -20.04 9.16 -21.75
C LEU A 240 -21.03 10.23 -22.21
N VAL A 241 -20.82 11.49 -21.82
CA VAL A 241 -21.73 12.61 -22.14
C VAL A 241 -21.29 13.37 -23.39
N ARG A 242 -19.97 13.61 -23.57
CA ARG A 242 -19.46 14.57 -24.57
C ARG A 242 -18.64 13.94 -25.69
N ALA A 243 -18.01 12.80 -25.45
CA ALA A 243 -17.12 12.16 -26.43
C ALA A 243 -16.99 10.65 -26.18
N PRO A 244 -18.03 9.84 -26.45
CA PRO A 244 -18.02 8.41 -26.13
C PRO A 244 -16.89 7.64 -26.82
N ARG A 245 -16.40 8.16 -27.96
CA ARG A 245 -15.26 7.61 -28.69
C ARG A 245 -13.99 7.45 -27.83
N PHE A 246 -13.80 8.23 -26.77
CA PHE A 246 -12.61 8.18 -25.92
C PHE A 246 -12.68 7.19 -24.74
N LEU A 247 -13.73 6.38 -24.61
CA LEU A 247 -13.78 5.34 -23.58
C LEU A 247 -12.59 4.36 -23.62
N PRO A 248 -12.12 3.88 -24.79
CA PRO A 248 -10.93 3.01 -24.86
C PRO A 248 -9.65 3.70 -24.37
N TYR A 249 -9.51 5.02 -24.59
CA TYR A 249 -8.38 5.81 -24.08
C TYR A 249 -8.30 5.72 -22.56
N TRP A 250 -9.42 5.91 -21.86
CA TRP A 250 -9.45 5.88 -20.39
C TRP A 250 -9.15 4.51 -19.80
N MET A 251 -9.51 3.44 -20.52
CA MET A 251 -9.17 2.08 -20.14
C MET A 251 -7.66 1.83 -20.26
N GLY A 252 -7.04 2.30 -21.35
CA GLY A 252 -5.59 2.29 -21.53
C GLY A 252 -4.87 3.14 -20.48
N PHE A 253 -5.29 4.39 -20.31
CA PHE A 253 -4.75 5.32 -19.31
C PHE A 253 -4.71 4.69 -17.91
N LEU A 254 -5.83 4.11 -17.44
CA LEU A 254 -5.91 3.46 -16.13
C LEU A 254 -4.95 2.26 -16.04
N LEU A 255 -5.00 1.36 -17.02
CA LEU A 255 -4.26 0.10 -17.02
C LEU A 255 -2.74 0.35 -17.03
N TYR A 256 -2.26 1.19 -17.96
CA TYR A 256 -0.83 1.42 -18.14
C TYR A 256 -0.22 2.28 -17.03
N ASN A 257 -0.95 3.28 -16.51
CA ASN A 257 -0.51 4.01 -15.31
C ASN A 257 -0.34 3.06 -14.13
N TYR A 258 -1.36 2.27 -13.78
CA TYR A 258 -1.26 1.37 -12.62
C TYR A 258 -0.28 0.22 -12.83
N ARG A 259 -0.09 -0.25 -14.08
CA ARG A 259 0.96 -1.22 -14.42
C ARG A 259 2.35 -0.66 -14.13
N ALA A 260 2.65 0.55 -14.61
CA ALA A 260 3.95 1.19 -14.37
C ALA A 260 4.14 1.54 -12.88
N MET A 261 3.10 2.08 -12.24
CA MET A 261 3.12 2.38 -10.82
C MET A 261 3.41 1.13 -10.00
N ALA A 262 2.70 0.03 -10.24
CA ALA A 262 2.92 -1.23 -9.54
C ALA A 262 4.35 -1.73 -9.78
N GLY A 263 4.84 -1.69 -11.02
CA GLY A 263 6.23 -2.05 -11.33
C GLY A 263 7.23 -1.27 -10.48
N GLU A 264 7.05 0.04 -10.34
CA GLU A 264 8.01 0.92 -9.67
C GLU A 264 7.90 0.94 -8.15
N LEU A 265 6.68 0.74 -7.64
CA LEU A 265 6.38 0.56 -6.24
C LEU A 265 6.89 -0.78 -5.70
N LEU A 266 6.81 -1.84 -6.52
CA LEU A 266 7.29 -3.17 -6.17
C LEU A 266 8.79 -3.35 -6.48
N ARG A 267 9.43 -2.39 -7.19
CA ARG A 267 10.87 -2.41 -7.43
C ARG A 267 11.63 -2.30 -6.11
N PRO A 268 12.53 -3.25 -5.80
CA PRO A 268 13.32 -3.19 -4.58
C PRO A 268 14.17 -1.91 -4.55
N SER A 269 13.93 -1.03 -3.59
CA SER A 269 14.87 0.04 -3.24
C SER A 269 16.11 -0.55 -2.59
N HIS A 270 17.31 -0.02 -2.88
CA HIS A 270 18.51 -0.28 -2.07
C HIS A 270 18.54 0.57 -0.79
N LYS A 271 17.76 1.67 -0.74
CA LYS A 271 17.65 2.55 0.44
C LYS A 271 16.56 2.05 1.41
N PRO A 272 16.79 2.07 2.74
CA PRO A 272 15.80 1.69 3.75
C PRO A 272 14.56 2.59 3.67
N ILE A 273 13.39 2.04 4.03
CA ILE A 273 12.11 2.74 3.95
C ILE A 273 11.97 3.65 5.18
N SER A 274 11.46 4.88 5.00
CA SER A 274 11.12 5.73 6.14
C SER A 274 10.10 5.04 7.06
N VAL A 275 10.11 5.35 8.37
CA VAL A 275 9.20 4.75 9.35
C VAL A 275 7.72 4.89 8.93
N GLY A 276 7.33 6.05 8.41
CA GLY A 276 5.98 6.29 7.87
C GLY A 276 5.68 5.51 6.60
N GLY A 277 6.67 5.33 5.71
CA GLY A 277 6.53 4.48 4.53
C GLY A 277 6.36 3.01 4.88
N ASN A 278 7.10 2.50 5.87
CA ASN A 278 7.01 1.11 6.33
C ASN A 278 5.61 0.81 6.90
N ALA A 279 5.05 1.71 7.70
CA ALA A 279 3.69 1.60 8.20
C ALA A 279 2.63 1.60 7.08
N ALA A 280 2.80 2.46 6.07
CA ALA A 280 1.90 2.51 4.91
C ALA A 280 1.94 1.20 4.09
N TRP A 281 3.13 0.63 3.88
CA TRP A 281 3.28 -0.67 3.21
C TRP A 281 2.65 -1.82 4.00
N LEU A 282 2.81 -1.84 5.32
CA LEU A 282 2.15 -2.84 6.16
C LEU A 282 0.63 -2.72 6.11
N ALA A 283 0.09 -1.50 6.11
CA ALA A 283 -1.34 -1.27 5.94
C ALA A 283 -1.83 -1.77 4.57
N ALA A 284 -1.12 -1.42 3.50
CA ALA A 284 -1.45 -1.89 2.14
C ALA A 284 -1.36 -3.42 2.03
N ALA A 285 -0.33 -4.05 2.61
CA ALA A 285 -0.12 -5.50 2.62
C ALA A 285 -1.22 -6.29 3.33
N ARG A 286 -2.05 -5.60 4.12
CA ARG A 286 -3.18 -6.17 4.85
C ARG A 286 -4.49 -5.88 4.12
N ILE A 287 -4.71 -4.63 3.71
CA ILE A 287 -5.93 -4.20 3.00
C ILE A 287 -6.08 -4.91 1.65
N ALA A 288 -5.00 -5.01 0.86
CA ALA A 288 -5.12 -5.54 -0.50
C ALA A 288 -5.58 -7.01 -0.53
N PRO A 289 -5.03 -7.94 0.29
CA PRO A 289 -5.56 -9.29 0.43
C PRO A 289 -7.02 -9.38 0.81
N MET A 290 -7.53 -8.43 1.60
CA MET A 290 -8.90 -8.44 2.08
C MET A 290 -9.90 -8.16 0.96
N VAL A 291 -9.58 -7.21 0.07
CA VAL A 291 -10.38 -6.95 -1.13
C VAL A 291 -10.41 -8.17 -2.03
N THR A 292 -9.23 -8.72 -2.36
CA THR A 292 -9.14 -9.94 -3.19
C THR A 292 -9.74 -11.17 -2.53
N GLY A 293 -9.67 -11.26 -1.20
CA GLY A 293 -10.27 -12.34 -0.41
C GLY A 293 -11.79 -12.26 -0.42
N PHE A 294 -12.36 -11.05 -0.31
CA PHE A 294 -13.79 -10.84 -0.53
C PHE A 294 -14.20 -11.27 -1.94
N LEU A 295 -13.44 -10.88 -2.98
CA LEU A 295 -13.71 -11.31 -4.35
C LEU A 295 -13.63 -12.83 -4.53
N PHE A 296 -12.67 -13.49 -3.87
CA PHE A 296 -12.55 -14.94 -3.87
C PHE A 296 -13.80 -15.61 -3.28
N TRP A 297 -14.24 -15.16 -2.10
CA TRP A 297 -15.42 -15.74 -1.45
C TRP A 297 -16.73 -15.35 -2.14
N ALA A 298 -16.80 -14.15 -2.72
CA ALA A 298 -17.93 -13.73 -3.54
C ALA A 298 -18.05 -14.62 -4.79
N LEU A 299 -16.95 -14.84 -5.50
CA LEU A 299 -16.92 -15.74 -6.65
C LEU A 299 -17.33 -17.17 -6.26
N ALA A 300 -16.81 -17.67 -5.13
CA ALA A 300 -17.18 -18.99 -4.62
C ALA A 300 -18.69 -19.06 -4.31
N ALA A 301 -19.23 -18.07 -3.58
CA ALA A 301 -20.64 -18.04 -3.17
C ALA A 301 -21.62 -17.90 -4.35
N LEU A 302 -21.20 -17.27 -5.46
CA LEU A 302 -22.02 -17.16 -6.66
C LEU A 302 -22.15 -18.47 -7.45
N VAL A 303 -21.26 -19.45 -7.22
CA VAL A 303 -21.16 -20.67 -8.03
C VAL A 303 -21.37 -21.95 -7.21
N LEU A 304 -20.93 -21.96 -5.96
CA LEU A 304 -20.95 -23.13 -5.08
C LEU A 304 -22.12 -23.09 -4.09
N PRO A 305 -22.63 -24.25 -3.66
CA PRO A 305 -23.66 -24.32 -2.63
C PRO A 305 -23.19 -23.72 -1.29
N PRO A 306 -24.09 -23.08 -0.51
CA PRO A 306 -23.75 -22.51 0.80
C PRO A 306 -23.11 -23.51 1.76
N GLU A 307 -23.46 -24.79 1.70
CA GLU A 307 -22.88 -25.84 2.53
C GLU A 307 -21.38 -26.01 2.29
N GLN A 308 -20.96 -26.01 1.02
CA GLN A 308 -19.54 -26.11 0.66
C GLN A 308 -18.77 -24.84 1.06
N ILE A 309 -19.39 -23.66 0.91
CA ILE A 309 -18.82 -22.40 1.38
C ILE A 309 -18.63 -22.43 2.90
N GLY A 310 -19.63 -22.95 3.62
CA GLY A 310 -19.60 -23.14 5.06
C GLY A 310 -18.44 -24.00 5.51
N LEU A 311 -18.37 -25.24 5.01
CA LEU A 311 -17.28 -26.17 5.32
C LEU A 311 -15.92 -25.60 4.91
N GLY A 312 -15.81 -25.02 3.70
CA GLY A 312 -14.57 -24.43 3.20
C GLY A 312 -14.06 -23.29 4.07
N SER A 313 -14.95 -22.39 4.48
CA SER A 313 -14.60 -21.27 5.35
C SER A 313 -14.18 -21.72 6.75
N ALA A 314 -14.79 -22.80 7.25
CA ALA A 314 -14.44 -23.40 8.53
C ALA A 314 -13.08 -24.12 8.46
N VAL A 315 -12.76 -24.83 7.37
CA VAL A 315 -11.41 -25.39 7.12
C VAL A 315 -10.36 -24.29 7.05
N VAL A 316 -10.64 -23.16 6.39
CA VAL A 316 -9.74 -22.00 6.35
C VAL A 316 -9.56 -21.39 7.75
N ALA A 317 -10.62 -21.25 8.54
CA ALA A 317 -10.54 -20.79 9.92
C ALA A 317 -9.69 -21.73 10.80
N ALA A 318 -9.85 -23.04 10.63
CA ALA A 318 -9.01 -24.04 11.28
C ALA A 318 -7.53 -23.87 10.89
N ALA A 319 -7.25 -23.64 9.61
CA ALA A 319 -5.87 -23.44 9.14
C ALA A 319 -5.28 -22.18 9.78
N LEU A 320 -6.00 -21.06 9.81
CA LEU A 320 -5.55 -19.83 10.45
C LEU A 320 -5.33 -19.98 11.96
N LEU A 321 -6.18 -20.76 12.64
CA LEU A 321 -5.99 -21.11 14.05
C LEU A 321 -4.69 -21.90 14.26
N THR A 322 -4.43 -22.92 13.43
CA THR A 322 -3.19 -23.72 13.52
C THR A 322 -1.93 -22.89 13.25
N VAL A 323 -2.03 -21.89 12.36
CA VAL A 323 -0.95 -20.91 12.15
C VAL A 323 -0.70 -20.13 13.42
N GLN A 324 -1.74 -19.58 14.07
CA GLN A 324 -1.55 -18.83 15.32
C GLN A 324 -0.97 -19.72 16.43
N LEU A 325 -1.47 -20.94 16.61
CA LEU A 325 -0.96 -21.86 17.63
C LEU A 325 0.50 -22.28 17.35
N GLY A 326 0.84 -22.52 16.08
CA GLY A 326 2.18 -22.97 15.69
C GLY A 326 3.25 -21.88 15.70
N MET A 327 2.88 -20.60 15.75
CA MET A 327 3.85 -19.50 15.83
C MET A 327 4.68 -19.52 17.11
N LEU A 328 4.11 -19.90 18.25
CA LEU A 328 4.76 -20.00 19.57
C LEU A 328 5.69 -18.81 19.95
N GLY A 329 5.45 -17.62 19.40
CA GLY A 329 6.28 -16.44 19.62
C GLY A 329 7.54 -16.31 18.76
N VAL A 330 7.78 -17.22 17.83
CA VAL A 330 8.90 -17.14 16.86
C VAL A 330 8.86 -15.83 16.06
N GLY A 331 7.68 -15.38 15.60
CA GLY A 331 7.52 -14.12 14.88
C GLY A 331 7.99 -12.90 15.68
N PRO A 332 7.43 -12.62 16.88
CA PRO A 332 7.91 -11.57 17.77
C PRO A 332 9.40 -11.68 18.12
N ALA A 333 9.93 -12.89 18.35
CA ALA A 333 11.36 -13.09 18.60
C ALA A 333 12.23 -12.73 17.38
N THR A 334 11.72 -12.98 16.17
CA THR A 334 12.41 -12.58 14.93
C THR A 334 12.50 -11.07 14.81
N LEU A 335 11.45 -10.34 15.19
CA LEU A 335 11.45 -8.87 15.18
C LEU A 335 12.49 -8.27 16.13
N THR A 336 12.81 -8.94 17.25
CA THR A 336 13.74 -8.43 18.25
C THR A 336 15.17 -8.91 18.05
N LEU A 337 15.37 -10.16 17.61
CA LEU A 337 16.69 -10.78 17.51
C LEU A 337 17.34 -10.56 16.14
N LEU A 338 16.57 -10.55 15.04
CA LEU A 338 17.13 -10.48 13.69
C LEU A 338 17.97 -9.22 13.44
N PRO A 339 17.60 -8.01 13.92
CA PRO A 339 18.41 -6.81 13.69
C PRO A 339 19.81 -6.86 14.31
N ALA A 340 20.04 -7.73 15.30
CA ALA A 340 21.33 -7.88 15.97
C ALA A 340 22.28 -8.87 15.28
N GLU A 341 21.81 -9.60 14.26
CA GLU A 341 22.59 -10.62 13.57
C GLU A 341 23.49 -10.01 12.49
N THR A 342 24.79 -10.34 12.51
CA THR A 342 25.80 -9.76 11.61
C THR A 342 25.81 -10.40 10.22
N ASP A 343 25.25 -11.61 10.05
CA ASP A 343 25.21 -12.36 8.78
C ASP A 343 23.89 -12.20 8.02
N GLY A 344 23.07 -11.19 8.37
CA GLY A 344 21.70 -11.04 7.89
C GLY A 344 20.71 -12.03 8.51
N GLY A 345 21.15 -12.77 9.54
CA GLY A 345 20.33 -13.68 10.33
C GLY A 345 19.94 -14.96 9.60
N ARG A 346 20.78 -15.45 8.67
CA ARG A 346 20.45 -16.61 7.81
C ARG A 346 20.11 -17.86 8.61
N ARG A 347 20.82 -18.08 9.72
CA ARG A 347 20.57 -19.20 10.65
C ARG A 347 19.33 -18.98 11.49
N LEU A 348 19.11 -17.75 11.95
CA LEU A 348 17.92 -17.38 12.72
C LEU A 348 16.65 -17.56 11.89
N ILE A 349 16.66 -17.10 10.64
CA ILE A 349 15.56 -17.25 9.68
C ILE A 349 15.28 -18.74 9.44
N ALA A 350 16.31 -19.55 9.15
CA ALA A 350 16.12 -21.00 8.94
C ALA A 350 15.51 -21.69 10.17
N THR A 351 16.05 -21.40 11.36
CA THR A 351 15.55 -21.95 12.63
C THR A 351 14.10 -21.55 12.88
N GLY A 352 13.77 -20.27 12.66
CA GLY A 352 12.43 -19.75 12.83
C GLY A 352 11.42 -20.40 11.88
N LEU A 353 11.74 -20.49 10.58
CA LEU A 353 10.90 -21.14 9.58
C LEU A 353 10.66 -22.62 9.90
N LEU A 354 11.70 -23.38 10.26
CA LEU A 354 11.57 -24.80 10.60
C LEU A 354 10.76 -25.02 11.89
N THR A 355 10.95 -24.16 12.90
CA THR A 355 10.21 -24.25 14.17
C THR A 355 8.73 -24.02 13.93
N VAL A 356 8.38 -22.93 13.24
CA VAL A 356 7.01 -22.60 12.85
C VAL A 356 6.38 -23.73 12.03
N ALA A 357 7.06 -24.20 11.00
CA ALA A 357 6.57 -25.27 10.13
C ALA A 357 6.23 -26.54 10.93
N THR A 358 7.14 -26.95 11.81
CA THR A 358 6.98 -28.15 12.64
C THR A 358 5.82 -28.00 13.61
N CYS A 359 5.76 -26.88 14.35
CA CYS A 359 4.73 -26.63 15.34
C CYS A 359 3.34 -26.48 14.70
N SER A 360 3.23 -25.82 13.55
CA SER A 360 1.98 -25.71 12.81
C SER A 360 1.49 -27.05 12.25
N LEU A 361 2.38 -27.92 11.75
CA LEU A 361 2.00 -29.26 11.29
C LEU A 361 1.50 -30.15 12.44
N LEU A 362 2.20 -30.12 13.59
CA LEU A 362 1.76 -30.86 14.78
C LEU A 362 0.41 -30.34 15.29
N GLY A 363 0.24 -29.02 15.35
CA GLY A 363 -1.03 -28.39 15.73
C GLY A 363 -2.17 -28.72 14.76
N ALA A 364 -1.88 -28.75 13.45
CA ALA A 364 -2.85 -29.12 12.43
C ALA A 364 -3.26 -30.59 12.53
N GLY A 365 -2.31 -31.52 12.74
CA GLY A 365 -2.61 -32.93 12.95
C GLY A 365 -3.45 -33.17 14.22
N LEU A 366 -3.12 -32.49 15.31
CA LEU A 366 -3.92 -32.55 16.55
C LEU A 366 -5.34 -32.00 16.33
N LEU A 367 -5.48 -30.88 15.63
CA LEU A 367 -6.79 -30.30 15.33
C LEU A 367 -7.64 -31.27 14.49
N VAL A 368 -7.07 -31.88 13.45
CA VAL A 368 -7.75 -32.90 12.63
C VAL A 368 -8.20 -34.06 13.51
N ALA A 369 -7.33 -34.59 14.38
CA ALA A 369 -7.68 -35.69 15.28
C ALA A 369 -8.84 -35.33 16.22
N VAL A 370 -8.78 -34.17 16.87
CA VAL A 370 -9.83 -33.69 17.81
C VAL A 370 -11.15 -33.45 17.09
N THR A 371 -11.13 -32.79 15.94
CA THR A 371 -12.35 -32.44 15.20
C THR A 371 -12.96 -33.64 14.46
N SER A 372 -12.13 -34.59 14.00
CA SER A 372 -12.62 -35.88 13.50
C SER A 372 -13.33 -36.67 14.59
N TRP A 373 -12.80 -36.64 15.82
CA TRP A 373 -13.44 -37.30 16.97
C TRP A 373 -14.79 -36.68 17.35
N LEU A 374 -14.93 -35.34 17.21
CA LEU A 374 -16.20 -34.65 17.42
C LEU A 374 -17.25 -35.00 16.35
N GLY A 375 -16.81 -35.29 15.11
CA GLY A 375 -17.65 -35.79 14.02
C GLY A 375 -18.63 -34.77 13.40
N THR A 376 -18.58 -33.50 13.79
CA THR A 376 -19.46 -32.44 13.27
C THR A 376 -18.69 -31.22 12.77
N GLY A 377 -19.33 -30.43 11.90
CA GLY A 377 -18.76 -29.18 11.38
C GLY A 377 -17.51 -29.43 10.56
N VAL A 378 -16.35 -28.92 11.00
CA VAL A 378 -15.07 -29.17 10.31
C VAL A 378 -14.66 -30.64 10.33
N GLY A 379 -15.12 -31.43 11.31
CA GLY A 379 -14.88 -32.87 11.35
C GLY A 379 -15.37 -33.61 10.09
N GLU A 380 -16.46 -33.13 9.48
CA GLU A 380 -17.05 -33.70 8.27
C GLU A 380 -16.15 -33.52 7.05
N ALA A 381 -15.38 -32.43 7.00
CA ALA A 381 -14.47 -32.13 5.90
C ALA A 381 -13.32 -33.16 5.78
N TRP A 382 -12.99 -33.85 6.87
CA TRP A 382 -11.89 -34.82 6.91
C TRP A 382 -12.25 -36.19 6.33
N ALA A 383 -13.54 -36.42 6.04
CA ALA A 383 -13.97 -37.61 5.33
C ALA A 383 -13.35 -37.71 3.92
N ASP A 384 -12.99 -36.56 3.32
CA ASP A 384 -12.21 -36.50 2.10
C ASP A 384 -10.69 -36.45 2.41
N PRO A 385 -9.92 -37.51 2.06
CA PRO A 385 -8.47 -37.53 2.28
C PRO A 385 -7.74 -36.39 1.55
N LEU A 386 -8.23 -35.96 0.39
CA LEU A 386 -7.62 -34.87 -0.38
C LEU A 386 -7.76 -33.55 0.38
N VAL A 387 -8.93 -33.26 0.94
CA VAL A 387 -9.15 -32.07 1.78
C VAL A 387 -8.23 -32.08 3.00
N THR A 388 -8.06 -33.23 3.64
CA THR A 388 -7.14 -33.37 4.79
C THR A 388 -5.69 -33.07 4.40
N VAL A 389 -5.19 -33.62 3.29
CA VAL A 389 -3.83 -33.35 2.80
C VAL A 389 -3.66 -31.88 2.43
N LEU A 390 -4.62 -31.31 1.70
CA LEU A 390 -4.60 -29.90 1.31
C LEU A 390 -4.65 -28.96 2.52
N PHE A 391 -5.39 -29.33 3.57
CA PHE A 391 -5.43 -28.60 4.83
C PHE A 391 -4.05 -28.59 5.52
N LEU A 392 -3.40 -29.76 5.66
CA LEU A 392 -2.06 -29.85 6.26
C LEU A 392 -1.04 -29.04 5.47
N ALA A 393 -1.09 -29.13 4.14
CA ALA A 393 -0.26 -28.33 3.25
C ALA A 393 -0.52 -26.82 3.43
N THR A 394 -1.79 -26.43 3.52
CA THR A 394 -2.20 -25.04 3.74
C THR A 394 -1.69 -24.52 5.09
N ALA A 395 -1.85 -25.28 6.18
CA ALA A 395 -1.36 -24.90 7.50
C ALA A 395 0.16 -24.66 7.50
N LEU A 396 0.92 -25.58 6.88
CA LEU A 396 2.37 -25.45 6.72
C LEU A 396 2.76 -24.20 5.91
N LEU A 397 2.19 -24.04 4.73
CA LEU A 397 2.53 -22.97 3.80
C LEU A 397 2.12 -21.60 4.34
N ALA A 398 0.92 -21.48 4.92
CA ALA A 398 0.43 -20.26 5.52
C ALA A 398 1.26 -19.84 6.73
N ALA A 399 1.66 -20.80 7.58
CA ALA A 399 2.53 -20.52 8.73
C ALA A 399 3.91 -20.02 8.27
N THR A 400 4.48 -20.67 7.24
CA THR A 400 5.76 -20.27 6.63
C THR A 400 5.66 -18.87 6.01
N ALA A 401 4.61 -18.59 5.25
CA ALA A 401 4.34 -17.27 4.67
C ALA A 401 4.21 -16.19 5.74
N TYR A 402 3.48 -16.48 6.83
CA TYR A 402 3.30 -15.55 7.95
C TYR A 402 4.62 -15.27 8.67
N GLN A 403 5.48 -16.27 8.84
CA GLN A 403 6.81 -16.09 9.41
C GLN A 403 7.74 -15.26 8.50
N LEU A 404 7.64 -15.42 7.18
CA LEU A 404 8.37 -14.57 6.23
C LEU A 404 7.92 -13.10 6.30
N ASP A 405 6.66 -12.82 6.69
CA ASP A 405 6.21 -11.45 6.99
C ASP A 405 7.00 -10.85 8.14
N HIS A 406 7.16 -11.60 9.23
CA HIS A 406 7.96 -11.17 10.38
C HIS A 406 9.42 -10.91 10.02
N VAL A 407 10.01 -11.74 9.15
CA VAL A 407 11.36 -11.51 8.62
C VAL A 407 11.42 -10.22 7.80
N GLY A 408 10.45 -9.99 6.90
CA GLY A 408 10.39 -8.78 6.09
C GLY A 408 10.24 -7.51 6.94
N VAL A 409 9.40 -7.55 7.98
CA VAL A 409 9.23 -6.43 8.92
C VAL A 409 10.50 -6.19 9.72
N ALA A 410 11.16 -7.23 10.23
CA ALA A 410 12.41 -7.12 10.98
C ALA A 410 13.56 -6.54 10.15
N GLN A 411 13.53 -6.71 8.83
CA GLN A 411 14.49 -6.12 7.89
C GLN A 411 14.10 -4.71 7.43
N GLU A 412 13.02 -4.12 7.95
CA GLU A 412 12.46 -2.83 7.50
C GLU A 412 12.05 -2.82 6.01
N ARG A 413 11.57 -3.97 5.52
CA ARG A 413 11.17 -4.21 4.13
C ARG A 413 9.72 -4.68 4.03
N ALA A 414 8.80 -3.89 4.59
CA ALA A 414 7.36 -4.19 4.49
C ALA A 414 6.83 -4.17 3.05
N ASP A 415 7.53 -3.50 2.12
CA ASP A 415 7.27 -3.58 0.67
C ASP A 415 7.23 -5.04 0.19
N ARG A 416 8.15 -5.88 0.68
CA ARG A 416 8.22 -7.31 0.34
C ARG A 416 7.01 -8.09 0.83
N THR A 417 6.44 -7.69 1.97
CA THR A 417 5.23 -8.30 2.52
C THR A 417 4.03 -8.02 1.63
N LEU A 418 3.86 -6.79 1.13
CA LEU A 418 2.77 -6.49 0.19
C LEU A 418 2.87 -7.36 -1.07
N VAL A 419 4.06 -7.46 -1.67
CA VAL A 419 4.28 -8.26 -2.90
C VAL A 419 3.81 -9.71 -2.69
N ARG A 420 4.19 -10.32 -1.55
CA ARG A 420 3.83 -11.70 -1.23
C ARG A 420 2.34 -11.87 -0.95
N SER A 421 1.78 -10.95 -0.17
CA SER A 421 0.35 -10.91 0.13
C SER A 421 -0.51 -10.79 -1.14
N LEU A 422 -0.10 -9.95 -2.10
CA LEU A 422 -0.77 -9.82 -3.40
C LEU A 422 -0.59 -11.08 -4.26
N ALA A 423 0.62 -11.63 -4.33
CA ALA A 423 0.86 -12.87 -5.07
C ALA A 423 -0.02 -14.01 -4.52
N GLN A 424 -0.12 -14.13 -3.20
CA GLN A 424 -0.97 -15.10 -2.53
C GLN A 424 -2.44 -14.94 -2.92
N SER A 425 -2.98 -13.74 -2.76
CA SER A 425 -4.42 -13.53 -2.92
C SER A 425 -4.87 -13.55 -4.38
N LEU A 426 -4.03 -13.08 -5.31
CA LEU A 426 -4.30 -13.16 -6.75
C LEU A 426 -4.22 -14.59 -7.27
N VAL A 427 -3.20 -15.36 -6.85
CA VAL A 427 -3.10 -16.78 -7.25
C VAL A 427 -4.28 -17.58 -6.72
N GLN A 428 -4.68 -17.36 -5.47
CA GLN A 428 -5.86 -18.00 -4.90
C GLN A 428 -7.14 -17.68 -5.70
N LEU A 429 -7.38 -16.41 -6.04
CA LEU A 429 -8.54 -15.99 -6.84
C LEU A 429 -8.52 -16.58 -8.25
N LEU A 430 -7.39 -16.49 -8.95
CA LEU A 430 -7.24 -17.00 -10.31
C LEU A 430 -7.34 -18.52 -10.37
N PHE A 431 -6.78 -19.23 -9.38
CA PHE A 431 -6.90 -20.68 -9.28
C PHE A 431 -8.36 -21.10 -9.12
N LEU A 432 -9.10 -20.45 -8.21
CA LEU A 432 -10.52 -20.73 -8.03
C LEU A 432 -11.31 -20.46 -9.32
N ALA A 433 -11.10 -19.30 -9.95
CA ALA A 433 -11.78 -18.95 -11.20
C ALA A 433 -11.50 -19.96 -12.31
N ALA A 434 -10.25 -20.40 -12.46
CA ALA A 434 -9.87 -21.41 -13.43
C ALA A 434 -10.53 -22.76 -13.11
N ALA A 435 -10.47 -23.24 -11.86
CA ALA A 435 -11.07 -24.51 -11.46
C ALA A 435 -12.60 -24.54 -11.71
N LEU A 436 -13.31 -23.46 -11.34
CA LEU A 436 -14.74 -23.31 -11.59
C LEU A 436 -15.06 -23.28 -13.09
N ALA A 437 -14.20 -22.67 -13.92
CA ALA A 437 -14.39 -22.62 -15.37
C ALA A 437 -14.26 -23.99 -16.04
N VAL A 438 -13.45 -24.91 -15.49
CA VAL A 438 -13.38 -26.31 -15.96
C VAL A 438 -14.43 -27.21 -15.28
N GLY A 439 -15.34 -26.63 -14.47
CA GLY A 439 -16.47 -27.34 -13.89
C GLY A 439 -16.21 -28.03 -12.55
N LEU A 440 -15.04 -27.82 -11.93
CA LEU A 440 -14.73 -28.36 -10.60
C LEU A 440 -15.47 -27.55 -9.53
N ARG A 441 -16.30 -28.20 -8.71
CA ARG A 441 -17.20 -27.53 -7.75
C ARG A 441 -17.27 -28.23 -6.40
N ASP A 442 -16.15 -28.81 -5.96
CA ASP A 442 -16.06 -29.52 -4.68
C ASP A 442 -15.31 -28.70 -3.62
N LEU A 443 -15.49 -29.08 -2.35
CA LEU A 443 -14.80 -28.46 -1.21
C LEU A 443 -13.27 -28.40 -1.40
N ALA A 444 -12.69 -29.46 -1.98
CA ALA A 444 -11.25 -29.54 -2.25
C ALA A 444 -10.74 -28.37 -3.13
N VAL A 445 -11.58 -27.81 -4.01
CA VAL A 445 -11.20 -26.67 -4.87
C VAL A 445 -10.94 -25.41 -4.04
N ILE A 446 -11.78 -25.14 -3.04
CA ILE A 446 -11.61 -23.99 -2.14
C ILE A 446 -10.28 -24.12 -1.38
N VAL A 447 -10.05 -25.30 -0.79
CA VAL A 447 -8.84 -25.54 0.02
C VAL A 447 -7.58 -25.55 -0.86
N ALA A 448 -7.64 -26.14 -2.05
CA ALA A 448 -6.55 -26.14 -3.03
C ALA A 448 -6.19 -24.72 -3.48
N ALA A 449 -7.17 -23.86 -3.72
CA ALA A 449 -6.93 -22.47 -4.11
C ALA A 449 -6.19 -21.70 -3.01
N VAL A 450 -6.58 -21.89 -1.74
CA VAL A 450 -5.90 -21.27 -0.59
C VAL A 450 -4.48 -21.83 -0.44
N ALA A 451 -4.28 -23.14 -0.61
CA ALA A 451 -2.97 -23.77 -0.59
C ALA A 451 -2.05 -23.22 -1.70
N ALA A 452 -2.57 -23.08 -2.92
CA ALA A 452 -1.84 -22.55 -4.07
C ALA A 452 -1.42 -21.09 -3.84
N GLY A 453 -2.30 -20.26 -3.28
CA GLY A 453 -1.96 -18.90 -2.87
C GLY A 453 -0.85 -18.88 -1.82
N ALA A 454 -0.97 -19.69 -0.76
CA ALA A 454 0.06 -19.77 0.29
C ALA A 454 1.42 -20.24 -0.28
N LEU A 455 1.41 -21.20 -1.21
CA LEU A 455 2.61 -21.65 -1.92
C LEU A 455 3.26 -20.51 -2.71
N ALA A 456 2.47 -19.74 -3.47
CA ALA A 456 2.97 -18.58 -4.21
C ALA A 456 3.64 -17.55 -3.28
N SER A 457 3.04 -17.29 -2.12
CA SER A 457 3.61 -16.42 -1.07
C SER A 457 5.00 -16.88 -0.62
N VAL A 458 5.14 -18.18 -0.32
CA VAL A 458 6.39 -18.79 0.14
C VAL A 458 7.45 -18.75 -0.97
N LEU A 459 7.11 -19.14 -2.21
CA LEU A 459 8.03 -19.14 -3.34
C LEU A 459 8.56 -17.73 -3.64
N VAL A 460 7.68 -16.72 -3.62
CA VAL A 460 8.06 -15.32 -3.79
C VAL A 460 8.98 -14.87 -2.65
N GLY A 461 8.69 -15.25 -1.40
CA GLY A 461 9.53 -14.90 -0.25
C GLY A 461 10.91 -15.53 -0.25
N LEU A 462 11.01 -16.81 -0.59
CA LEU A 462 12.31 -17.47 -0.75
C LEU A 462 13.12 -16.82 -1.87
N ARG A 463 12.48 -16.43 -2.98
CA ARG A 463 13.13 -15.71 -4.07
C ARG A 463 13.57 -14.29 -3.67
N GLN A 464 12.77 -13.60 -2.85
CA GLN A 464 13.14 -12.29 -2.29
C GLN A 464 14.38 -12.40 -1.40
N LEU A 465 14.45 -13.41 -0.53
CA LEU A 465 15.61 -13.66 0.32
C LEU A 465 16.86 -14.03 -0.49
N ALA A 466 16.71 -14.85 -1.54
CA ALA A 466 17.82 -15.23 -2.42
C ALA A 466 18.40 -14.02 -3.17
N ARG A 467 17.56 -13.16 -3.73
CA ARG A 467 18.00 -11.91 -4.39
C ARG A 467 18.70 -10.95 -3.44
N ALA A 468 18.32 -10.97 -2.17
CA ALA A 468 18.94 -10.17 -1.12
C ALA A 468 20.19 -10.84 -0.51
N HIS A 469 20.67 -11.97 -1.05
CA HIS A 469 21.84 -12.71 -0.58
C HIS A 469 21.75 -13.16 0.90
N VAL A 470 20.53 -13.29 1.43
CA VAL A 470 20.23 -13.71 2.81
C VAL A 470 19.41 -15.00 2.84
N SER A 471 19.69 -15.91 1.90
CA SER A 471 19.04 -17.23 1.85
C SER A 471 19.21 -17.99 3.18
N PRO A 472 18.14 -18.61 3.71
CA PRO A 472 18.22 -19.34 4.97
C PRO A 472 19.29 -20.43 4.92
N ASP A 473 20.04 -20.60 6.01
CA ASP A 473 21.06 -21.65 6.12
C ASP A 473 20.44 -22.97 6.58
N TRP A 474 20.10 -23.83 5.61
CA TRP A 474 19.46 -25.12 5.86
C TRP A 474 20.40 -26.21 6.37
N LYS A 475 21.73 -26.01 6.37
CA LYS A 475 22.74 -27.06 6.63
C LYS A 475 22.55 -27.79 7.95
N HIS A 476 22.00 -27.11 8.94
CA HIS A 476 21.91 -27.61 10.32
C HIS A 476 20.56 -28.23 10.66
N GLY A 477 19.58 -28.18 9.76
CA GLY A 477 18.22 -28.69 9.97
C GLY A 477 17.50 -28.08 11.17
N PHE A 478 16.46 -28.76 11.65
CA PHE A 478 15.74 -28.37 12.87
C PHE A 478 16.55 -28.76 14.11
N ARG A 479 16.71 -27.82 15.05
CA ARG A 479 17.41 -28.04 16.32
C ARG A 479 16.58 -27.55 17.52
N PRO A 480 16.26 -28.40 18.50
CA PRO A 480 15.40 -28.03 19.63
C PRO A 480 15.97 -26.90 20.50
N ARG A 481 17.27 -26.91 20.80
CA ARG A 481 17.89 -25.90 21.69
C ARG A 481 17.79 -24.47 21.11
N PRO A 482 18.22 -24.19 19.86
CA PRO A 482 17.97 -22.90 19.22
C PRO A 482 16.49 -22.52 19.15
N ALA A 483 15.60 -23.48 18.82
CA ALA A 483 14.16 -23.22 18.77
C ALA A 483 13.60 -22.76 20.12
N LEU A 484 13.98 -23.41 21.23
CA LEU A 484 13.57 -23.02 22.58
C LEU A 484 14.06 -21.62 22.99
N ASN A 485 15.23 -21.21 22.49
CA ASN A 485 15.75 -19.87 22.74
C ASN A 485 14.92 -18.77 22.06
N LEU A 486 14.22 -19.07 20.97
CA LEU A 486 13.29 -18.12 20.32
C LEU A 486 12.01 -17.92 21.12
N LEU A 487 11.58 -18.92 21.88
CA LEU A 487 10.32 -18.85 22.62
C LEU A 487 10.39 -17.81 23.74
N LYS A 488 11.50 -17.75 24.50
CA LYS A 488 11.63 -16.86 25.66
C LYS A 488 11.32 -15.38 25.37
N PRO A 489 11.96 -14.72 24.37
CA PRO A 489 11.68 -13.32 24.07
C PRO A 489 10.31 -13.12 23.39
N GLY A 490 9.78 -14.14 22.71
CA GLY A 490 8.57 -14.01 21.89
C GLY A 490 7.26 -14.35 22.60
N LEU A 491 7.28 -15.26 23.56
CA LEU A 491 6.09 -15.86 24.18
C LEU A 491 5.17 -14.82 24.83
N PRO A 492 5.65 -13.83 25.61
CA PRO A 492 4.75 -12.86 26.24
C PRO A 492 3.91 -12.06 25.25
N ASN A 493 4.51 -11.62 24.14
CA ASN A 493 3.80 -10.87 23.10
C ASN A 493 2.91 -11.78 22.26
N HIS A 494 3.33 -13.03 22.07
CA HIS A 494 2.52 -14.03 21.39
C HIS A 494 1.28 -14.42 22.18
N ALA A 495 1.39 -14.59 23.50
CA ALA A 495 0.25 -14.92 24.37
C ALA A 495 -0.86 -13.85 24.26
N LEU A 496 -0.49 -12.57 24.28
CA LEU A 496 -1.43 -11.47 24.02
C LEU A 496 -2.06 -11.57 22.63
N THR A 497 -1.25 -11.80 21.60
CA THR A 497 -1.72 -11.88 20.21
C THR A 497 -2.66 -13.06 19.99
N LEU A 498 -2.34 -14.21 20.59
CA LEU A 498 -3.15 -15.41 20.54
C LEU A 498 -4.48 -15.20 21.27
N ALA A 499 -4.45 -14.63 22.48
CA ALA A 499 -5.66 -14.33 23.25
C ALA A 499 -6.60 -13.36 22.51
N ASP A 500 -6.04 -12.34 21.84
CA ASP A 500 -6.81 -11.37 21.05
C ASP A 500 -7.41 -11.99 19.77
N ARG A 501 -6.67 -12.87 19.08
CA ARG A 501 -7.06 -13.37 17.75
C ARG A 501 -7.78 -14.72 17.74
N ALA A 502 -7.44 -15.63 18.65
CA ALA A 502 -8.01 -16.98 18.67
C ALA A 502 -9.55 -17.00 18.67
N PRO A 503 -10.26 -16.12 19.41
CA PRO A 503 -11.73 -16.08 19.36
C PRO A 503 -12.29 -15.91 17.95
N GLY A 504 -11.67 -15.08 17.11
CA GLY A 504 -12.10 -14.84 15.74
C GLY A 504 -11.95 -16.04 14.80
N TYR A 505 -11.09 -17.01 15.15
CA TYR A 505 -10.93 -18.27 14.41
C TYR A 505 -11.74 -19.41 15.03
N LEU A 506 -11.96 -19.38 16.35
CA LEU A 506 -12.75 -20.39 17.06
C LEU A 506 -14.25 -20.24 16.80
N LEU A 507 -14.77 -19.01 16.68
CA LEU A 507 -16.21 -18.79 16.45
C LEU A 507 -16.72 -19.46 15.17
N PRO A 508 -16.09 -19.32 13.98
CA PRO A 508 -16.50 -20.06 12.80
C PRO A 508 -16.53 -21.58 13.00
N LEU A 509 -15.57 -22.14 13.75
CA LEU A 509 -15.51 -23.58 14.04
C LEU A 509 -16.67 -24.02 14.95
N ILE A 510 -16.98 -23.22 15.96
CA ILE A 510 -18.09 -23.48 16.88
C ILE A 510 -19.43 -23.36 16.14
N VAL A 511 -19.60 -22.33 15.31
CA VAL A 511 -20.79 -22.16 14.47
C VAL A 511 -20.95 -23.35 13.51
N ALA A 512 -19.86 -23.81 12.88
CA ALA A 512 -19.90 -24.99 12.02
C ALA A 512 -20.33 -26.25 12.76
N ALA A 513 -19.79 -26.48 13.96
CA ALA A 513 -20.10 -27.66 14.75
C ALA A 513 -21.51 -27.64 15.39
N THR A 514 -22.15 -26.46 15.52
CA THR A 514 -23.41 -26.30 16.25
C THR A 514 -24.61 -25.94 15.39
N LEU A 515 -24.41 -25.09 14.37
CA LEU A 515 -25.46 -24.55 13.49
C LEU A 515 -25.35 -25.04 12.05
N GLY A 516 -24.33 -25.85 11.77
CA GLY A 516 -24.09 -26.47 10.48
C GLY A 516 -23.44 -25.55 9.43
N PRO A 517 -23.12 -26.11 8.25
CA PRO A 517 -22.36 -25.41 7.21
C PRO A 517 -23.05 -24.18 6.62
N THR A 518 -24.36 -24.26 6.33
CA THR A 518 -25.11 -23.13 5.74
C THR A 518 -25.07 -21.88 6.63
N SER A 519 -25.29 -22.05 7.95
CA SER A 519 -25.18 -20.97 8.93
C SER A 519 -23.75 -20.42 9.02
N THR A 520 -22.75 -21.28 8.83
CA THR A 520 -21.34 -20.90 8.85
C THR A 520 -20.97 -20.05 7.65
N ALA A 521 -21.52 -20.35 6.47
CA ALA A 521 -21.33 -19.54 5.28
C ALA A 521 -21.87 -18.11 5.49
N ALA A 522 -23.09 -17.99 6.02
CA ALA A 522 -23.70 -16.71 6.37
C ALA A 522 -22.88 -15.94 7.42
N TRP A 523 -22.47 -16.60 8.50
CA TRP A 523 -21.59 -16.02 9.51
C TRP A 523 -20.27 -15.52 8.90
N TYR A 524 -19.61 -16.35 8.10
CA TYR A 524 -18.28 -16.09 7.59
C TYR A 524 -18.24 -14.87 6.67
N VAL A 525 -19.22 -14.72 5.76
CA VAL A 525 -19.27 -13.57 4.86
C VAL A 525 -19.41 -12.26 5.65
N VAL A 526 -20.31 -12.21 6.63
CA VAL A 526 -20.45 -11.04 7.50
C VAL A 526 -19.20 -10.81 8.34
N TRP A 527 -18.65 -11.88 8.93
CA TRP A 527 -17.45 -11.83 9.75
C TRP A 527 -16.24 -11.33 8.97
N MET A 528 -16.10 -11.72 7.71
CA MET A 528 -15.03 -11.25 6.83
C MET A 528 -15.15 -9.74 6.57
N MET A 529 -16.36 -9.26 6.28
CA MET A 529 -16.62 -7.83 6.08
C MET A 529 -16.36 -7.01 7.36
N ALA A 530 -16.80 -7.52 8.52
CA ALA A 530 -16.54 -6.87 9.81
C ALA A 530 -15.06 -6.92 10.21
N SER A 531 -14.40 -8.07 10.02
CA SER A 531 -12.96 -8.25 10.25
C SER A 531 -12.13 -7.24 9.48
N ALA A 532 -12.62 -6.82 8.31
CA ALA A 532 -11.93 -5.81 7.53
C ALA A 532 -11.87 -4.44 8.21
N VAL A 533 -12.92 -4.12 8.95
CA VAL A 533 -12.98 -2.88 9.74
C VAL A 533 -12.22 -3.05 11.07
N PHE A 534 -12.23 -4.22 11.71
CA PHE A 534 -11.46 -4.50 12.94
C PHE A 534 -9.95 -4.28 12.78
N PHE A 535 -9.44 -4.32 11.54
CA PHE A 535 -8.03 -4.06 11.26
C PHE A 535 -7.62 -2.61 11.50
N VAL A 536 -8.54 -1.64 11.32
CA VAL A 536 -8.26 -0.21 11.53
C VAL A 536 -7.78 0.07 12.97
N PRO A 537 -8.50 -0.33 14.03
CA PRO A 537 -8.05 -0.13 15.39
C PRO A 537 -6.80 -0.94 15.76
N GLN A 538 -6.63 -2.16 15.22
CA GLN A 538 -5.39 -2.92 15.41
C GLN A 538 -4.16 -2.17 14.87
N SER A 539 -4.30 -1.57 13.68
CA SER A 539 -3.23 -0.76 13.06
C SER A 539 -2.88 0.46 13.90
N ALA A 540 -3.89 1.12 14.50
CA ALA A 540 -3.66 2.24 15.41
C ALA A 540 -2.88 1.80 16.66
N GLY A 541 -3.20 0.63 17.23
CA GLY A 541 -2.47 0.03 18.36
C GLY A 541 -0.99 -0.23 18.04
N PHE A 542 -0.68 -0.82 16.89
CA PHE A 542 0.72 -1.04 16.46
C PHE A 542 1.46 0.27 16.19
N THR A 543 0.79 1.24 15.54
CA THR A 543 1.39 2.55 15.27
C THR A 543 1.74 3.26 16.57
N LEU A 544 0.81 3.24 17.54
CA LEU A 544 1.06 3.80 18.87
C LEU A 544 2.21 3.10 19.59
N GLN A 545 2.29 1.76 19.50
CA GLN A 545 3.40 1.01 20.08
C GLN A 545 4.74 1.51 19.53
N THR A 546 4.85 1.68 18.21
CA THR A 546 6.09 2.16 17.59
C THR A 546 6.42 3.60 17.97
N ALA A 547 5.41 4.48 18.06
CA ALA A 547 5.59 5.88 18.45
C ALA A 547 6.03 6.04 19.91
N LEU A 548 5.64 5.10 20.79
CA LEU A 548 5.99 5.10 22.21
C LEU A 548 7.22 4.21 22.52
N ALA A 549 7.82 3.56 21.52
CA ALA A 549 8.99 2.72 21.72
C ALA A 549 10.14 3.55 22.31
N GLY A 550 10.54 3.24 23.55
CA GLY A 550 11.60 3.95 24.26
C GLY A 550 11.23 5.36 24.76
N SER A 551 9.95 5.76 24.73
CA SER A 551 9.49 7.07 25.21
C SER A 551 8.30 6.95 26.18
N ARG A 552 8.15 7.95 27.06
CA ARG A 552 7.09 7.96 28.09
C ARG A 552 5.71 8.11 27.44
N ALA A 553 4.67 7.57 28.08
CA ALA A 553 3.30 7.73 27.62
C ALA A 553 2.93 9.23 27.61
N ARG A 554 2.59 9.76 26.44
CA ARG A 554 2.12 11.15 26.28
C ARG A 554 0.61 11.16 26.08
N PRO A 555 -0.18 11.74 27.01
CA PRO A 555 -1.64 11.76 26.90
C PRO A 555 -2.16 12.29 25.55
N GLY A 556 -1.48 13.30 24.97
CA GLY A 556 -1.83 13.84 23.65
C GLY A 556 -1.67 12.84 22.49
N LEU A 557 -0.65 11.97 22.52
CA LEU A 557 -0.46 10.94 21.51
C LEU A 557 -1.51 9.83 21.62
N LEU A 558 -1.86 9.42 22.85
CA LEU A 558 -2.93 8.46 23.10
C LEU A 558 -4.28 9.00 22.61
N ALA A 559 -4.60 10.25 22.96
CA ALA A 559 -5.83 10.90 22.54
C ALA A 559 -5.92 11.06 21.01
N SER A 560 -4.79 11.39 20.36
CA SER A 560 -4.71 11.48 18.90
C SER A 560 -4.91 10.10 18.24
N ALA A 561 -4.24 9.06 18.72
CA ALA A 561 -4.40 7.69 18.22
C ALA A 561 -5.83 7.18 18.38
N LEU A 562 -6.45 7.40 19.55
CA LEU A 562 -7.86 7.05 19.79
C LEU A 562 -8.80 7.80 18.85
N ARG A 563 -8.63 9.12 18.71
CA ARG A 563 -9.48 9.94 17.84
C ARG A 563 -9.38 9.51 16.38
N ALA A 564 -8.15 9.32 15.88
CA ALA A 564 -7.93 8.86 14.52
C ALA A 564 -8.51 7.45 14.28
N SER A 565 -8.23 6.51 15.19
CA SER A 565 -8.78 5.16 15.15
C SER A 565 -10.30 5.16 15.14
N PHE A 566 -10.93 5.92 16.04
CA PHE A 566 -12.38 5.98 16.17
C PHE A 566 -13.03 6.60 14.94
N MET A 567 -12.52 7.72 14.42
CA MET A 567 -13.06 8.37 13.22
C MET A 567 -12.98 7.46 11.99
N LEU A 568 -11.83 6.82 11.75
CA LEU A 568 -11.66 5.90 10.61
C LEU A 568 -12.56 4.67 10.75
N THR A 569 -12.65 4.10 11.96
CA THR A 569 -13.51 2.93 12.25
C THR A 569 -14.99 3.28 12.12
N LEU A 570 -15.41 4.48 12.54
CA LEU A 570 -16.78 4.96 12.41
C LEU A 570 -17.15 5.12 10.93
N VAL A 571 -16.30 5.76 10.13
CA VAL A 571 -16.54 5.90 8.68
C VAL A 571 -16.64 4.52 8.01
N ALA A 572 -15.70 3.63 8.29
CA ALA A 572 -15.71 2.27 7.73
C ALA A 572 -16.92 1.44 8.21
N GLY A 573 -17.33 1.59 9.47
CA GLY A 573 -18.51 0.94 10.05
C GLY A 573 -19.82 1.47 9.45
N LEU A 574 -19.93 2.77 9.20
CA LEU A 574 -21.07 3.38 8.50
C LEU A 574 -21.16 2.91 7.04
N ILE A 575 -20.01 2.84 6.34
CA ILE A 575 -19.96 2.24 5.00
C ILE A 575 -20.43 0.79 5.05
N LEU A 576 -20.00 0.01 6.05
CA LEU A 576 -20.43 -1.37 6.22
C LEU A 576 -21.95 -1.49 6.49
N LEU A 577 -22.55 -0.58 7.26
CA LEU A 577 -24.01 -0.56 7.49
C LEU A 577 -24.79 -0.24 6.22
N LEU A 578 -24.28 0.66 5.38
CA LEU A 578 -24.95 1.09 4.15
C LEU A 578 -24.75 0.08 3.00
N ALA A 579 -23.52 -0.39 2.80
CA ALA A 579 -23.15 -1.30 1.72
C ALA A 579 -23.41 -2.77 2.06
N GLY A 580 -23.42 -3.13 3.35
CA GLY A 580 -23.57 -4.50 3.83
C GLY A 580 -24.81 -5.23 3.28
N PRO A 581 -26.01 -4.68 3.43
CA PRO A 581 -27.23 -5.30 2.89
C PRO A 581 -27.20 -5.48 1.37
N LEU A 582 -26.63 -4.51 0.64
CA LEU A 582 -26.51 -4.57 -0.82
C LEU A 582 -25.53 -5.68 -1.25
N LEU A 583 -24.38 -5.77 -0.58
CA LEU A 583 -23.36 -6.79 -0.85
C LEU A 583 -23.88 -8.20 -0.51
N LEU A 584 -24.55 -8.37 0.62
CA LEU A 584 -25.14 -9.66 1.01
C LEU A 584 -26.28 -10.06 0.06
N GLY A 585 -27.13 -9.10 -0.34
CA GLY A 585 -28.19 -9.35 -1.32
C GLY A 585 -27.64 -9.79 -2.68
N PHE A 586 -26.51 -9.22 -3.12
CA PHE A 586 -25.83 -9.62 -4.35
C PHE A 586 -25.30 -11.06 -4.31
N LEU A 587 -24.90 -11.57 -3.15
CA LEU A 587 -24.38 -12.93 -2.99
C LEU A 587 -25.49 -14.00 -2.98
N GLY A 588 -26.74 -13.60 -2.75
CA GLY A 588 -27.90 -14.49 -2.81
C GLY A 588 -28.83 -14.38 -1.59
N PRO A 589 -30.04 -14.94 -1.69
CA PRO A 589 -31.06 -14.84 -0.64
C PRO A 589 -30.62 -15.48 0.69
N ASP A 590 -29.83 -16.56 0.64
CA ASP A 590 -29.31 -17.25 1.81
C ASP A 590 -28.40 -16.36 2.67
N TYR A 591 -27.66 -15.45 2.02
CA TYR A 591 -26.77 -14.50 2.68
C TYR A 591 -27.46 -13.20 3.07
N ALA A 592 -28.49 -12.79 2.33
CA ALA A 592 -29.20 -11.54 2.56
C ALA A 592 -29.70 -11.43 4.00
N SER A 593 -30.25 -12.51 4.56
CA SER A 593 -30.78 -12.54 5.93
C SER A 593 -29.72 -12.26 7.02
N ALA A 594 -28.44 -12.50 6.74
CA ALA A 594 -27.34 -12.30 7.67
C ALA A 594 -27.02 -10.82 7.93
N TRP A 595 -27.63 -9.89 7.19
CA TRP A 595 -27.43 -8.45 7.38
C TRP A 595 -27.69 -7.99 8.82
N VAL A 596 -28.62 -8.67 9.52
CA VAL A 596 -29.01 -8.38 10.91
C VAL A 596 -27.84 -8.47 11.90
N LEU A 597 -26.77 -9.18 11.53
CA LEU A 597 -25.56 -9.30 12.34
C LEU A 597 -24.70 -8.03 12.29
N ILE A 598 -24.76 -7.26 11.20
CA ILE A 598 -23.92 -6.07 10.99
C ILE A 598 -24.20 -4.96 12.03
N PRO A 599 -25.46 -4.55 12.29
CA PRO A 599 -25.76 -3.56 13.32
C PRO A 599 -25.29 -3.93 14.73
N VAL A 600 -25.14 -5.22 15.03
CA VAL A 600 -24.61 -5.70 16.32
C VAL A 600 -23.08 -5.61 16.36
N LEU A 601 -22.42 -5.90 15.24
CA LEU A 601 -20.96 -5.90 15.15
C LEU A 601 -20.34 -4.50 15.05
N VAL A 602 -21.04 -3.52 14.47
CA VAL A 602 -20.50 -2.15 14.32
C VAL A 602 -20.21 -1.44 15.64
N PRO A 603 -21.08 -1.48 16.66
CA PRO A 603 -20.72 -0.99 17.99
C PRO A 603 -19.49 -1.71 18.56
N ALA A 604 -19.38 -3.03 18.38
CA ALA A 604 -18.23 -3.80 18.83
C ALA A 604 -16.92 -3.36 18.14
N LEU A 605 -16.97 -2.99 16.86
CA LEU A 605 -15.86 -2.41 16.11
C LEU A 605 -15.36 -1.12 16.78
N LEU A 606 -16.27 -0.22 17.16
CA LEU A 606 -15.92 1.05 17.81
C LEU A 606 -15.29 0.82 19.20
N LEU A 607 -15.85 -0.10 19.98
CA LEU A 607 -15.32 -0.46 21.31
C LEU A 607 -13.89 -1.01 21.22
N SER A 608 -13.58 -1.76 20.17
CA SER A 608 -12.24 -2.31 19.97
C SER A 608 -11.15 -1.23 19.80
N CYS A 609 -11.49 0.00 19.42
CA CYS A 609 -10.54 1.12 19.33
C CYS A 609 -9.82 1.36 20.66
N VAL A 610 -10.55 1.31 21.76
CA VAL A 610 -9.99 1.53 23.10
C VAL A 610 -9.08 0.37 23.49
N THR A 611 -9.57 -0.86 23.30
CA THR A 611 -8.85 -2.08 23.63
C THR A 611 -7.54 -2.21 22.85
N GLN A 612 -7.54 -1.90 21.55
CA GLN A 612 -6.34 -2.00 20.70
C GLN A 612 -5.32 -0.90 21.00
N VAL A 613 -5.75 0.32 21.32
CA VAL A 613 -4.87 1.38 21.83
C VAL A 613 -4.24 0.98 23.17
N TYR A 614 -5.03 0.39 24.07
CA TYR A 614 -4.54 -0.13 25.35
C TYR A 614 -3.48 -1.22 25.15
N TYR A 615 -3.73 -2.19 24.27
CA TYR A 615 -2.74 -3.22 23.93
C TYR A 615 -1.46 -2.61 23.33
N GLY A 616 -1.59 -1.60 22.46
CA GLY A 616 -0.45 -0.85 21.93
C GLY A 616 0.40 -0.20 23.02
N LEU A 617 -0.24 0.44 24.01
CA LEU A 617 0.43 1.02 25.17
C LEU A 617 1.14 -0.04 26.02
N CYS A 618 0.46 -1.14 26.34
CA CYS A 618 1.03 -2.23 27.12
C CYS A 618 2.25 -2.86 26.42
N ARG A 619 2.19 -3.04 25.10
CA ARG A 619 3.33 -3.50 24.30
C ARG A 619 4.51 -2.52 24.37
N ALA A 620 4.26 -1.21 24.26
CA ALA A 620 5.30 -0.19 24.35
C ALA A 620 5.97 -0.12 25.73
N GLN A 621 5.20 -0.38 26.80
CA GLN A 621 5.69 -0.32 28.19
C GLN A 621 6.19 -1.67 28.74
N GLY A 622 6.18 -2.73 27.94
CA GLY A 622 6.56 -4.08 28.40
C GLY A 622 5.56 -4.72 29.37
N ARG A 623 4.33 -4.20 29.48
CA ARG A 623 3.28 -4.67 30.40
C ARG A 623 2.37 -5.73 29.79
N LEU A 624 2.99 -6.68 29.09
CA LEU A 624 2.29 -7.67 28.28
C LEU A 624 1.38 -8.57 29.12
N PHE A 625 1.83 -8.98 30.30
CA PHE A 625 1.07 -9.85 31.20
C PHE A 625 -0.33 -9.27 31.53
N GLU A 626 -0.39 -7.98 31.85
CA GLU A 626 -1.64 -7.30 32.18
C GLU A 626 -2.62 -7.29 31.00
N SER A 627 -2.14 -6.89 29.81
CA SER A 627 -2.97 -6.91 28.60
C SER A 627 -3.39 -8.33 28.21
N THR A 628 -2.54 -9.33 28.44
CA THR A 628 -2.84 -10.73 28.15
C THR A 628 -3.98 -11.23 29.02
N ILE A 629 -4.05 -10.84 30.30
CA ILE A 629 -5.18 -11.18 31.17
C ILE A 629 -6.48 -10.60 30.61
N VAL A 630 -6.49 -9.32 30.24
CA VAL A 630 -7.68 -8.66 29.67
C VAL A 630 -8.13 -9.37 28.39
N ALA A 631 -7.20 -9.66 27.47
CA ALA A 631 -7.50 -10.39 26.24
C ALA A 631 -8.03 -11.80 26.51
N THR A 632 -7.45 -12.51 27.46
CA THR A 632 -7.84 -13.89 27.81
C THR A 632 -9.23 -13.94 28.43
N LEU A 633 -9.56 -13.00 29.32
CA LEU A 633 -10.90 -12.91 29.91
C LEU A 633 -11.95 -12.60 28.85
N ALA A 634 -11.67 -11.69 27.92
CA ALA A 634 -12.55 -11.40 26.80
C ALA A 634 -12.72 -12.64 25.89
N ALA A 635 -11.63 -13.35 25.61
CA ALA A 635 -11.65 -14.59 24.83
C ALA A 635 -12.51 -15.68 25.48
N ILE A 636 -12.36 -15.92 26.79
CA ILE A 636 -13.15 -16.89 27.54
C ILE A 636 -14.63 -16.50 27.52
N LEU A 637 -14.93 -15.21 27.73
CA LEU A 637 -16.30 -14.69 27.74
C LEU A 637 -17.01 -14.91 26.40
N VAL A 638 -16.30 -14.86 25.27
CA VAL A 638 -16.86 -15.21 23.95
C VAL A 638 -16.92 -16.72 23.75
N VAL A 639 -15.79 -17.41 23.92
CA VAL A 639 -15.63 -18.78 23.39
C VAL A 639 -16.36 -19.80 24.26
N ALA A 640 -16.30 -19.68 25.59
CA ALA A 640 -16.85 -20.70 26.48
C ALA A 640 -18.38 -20.88 26.34
N PRO A 641 -19.20 -19.80 26.30
CA PRO A 641 -20.64 -19.95 26.12
C PRO A 641 -21.08 -20.04 24.65
N ALA A 642 -20.17 -19.88 23.67
CA ALA A 642 -20.53 -19.74 22.25
C ALA A 642 -21.38 -20.90 21.72
N ALA A 643 -21.05 -22.14 22.08
CA ALA A 643 -21.78 -23.30 21.56
C ALA A 643 -23.25 -23.33 22.05
N ALA A 644 -23.47 -23.09 23.34
CA ALA A 644 -24.80 -23.05 23.93
C ALA A 644 -25.62 -21.85 23.41
N VAL A 645 -24.99 -20.67 23.32
CA VAL A 645 -25.61 -19.45 22.78
C VAL A 645 -25.97 -19.63 21.31
N ALA A 646 -25.09 -20.24 20.52
CA ALA A 646 -25.37 -20.54 19.12
C ALA A 646 -26.61 -21.43 18.98
N GLN A 647 -26.68 -22.53 19.72
CA GLN A 647 -27.85 -23.44 19.68
C GLN A 647 -29.16 -22.76 20.09
N GLN A 648 -29.12 -21.89 21.11
CA GLN A 648 -30.33 -21.26 21.65
C GLN A 648 -30.79 -20.03 20.85
N TYR A 649 -29.86 -19.22 20.35
CA TYR A 649 -30.15 -17.90 19.79
C TYR A 649 -29.61 -17.69 18.36
N GLY A 650 -29.07 -18.75 17.74
CA GLY A 650 -28.52 -18.71 16.38
C GLY A 650 -27.35 -17.75 16.23
N LEU A 651 -27.13 -17.30 14.99
CA LEU A 651 -26.04 -16.39 14.63
C LEU A 651 -26.13 -15.02 15.34
N THR A 652 -27.34 -14.52 15.57
CA THR A 652 -27.56 -13.26 16.28
C THR A 652 -27.04 -13.35 17.71
N GLY A 653 -27.28 -14.48 18.40
CA GLY A 653 -26.72 -14.74 19.72
C GLY A 653 -25.20 -14.68 19.74
N VAL A 654 -24.55 -15.31 18.75
CA VAL A 654 -23.09 -15.30 18.63
C VAL A 654 -22.54 -13.88 18.39
N SER A 655 -23.21 -13.08 17.54
CA SER A 655 -22.85 -11.67 17.33
C SER A 655 -23.00 -10.81 18.59
N VAL A 656 -24.10 -10.99 19.33
CA VAL A 656 -24.32 -10.28 20.60
C VAL A 656 -23.27 -10.68 21.62
N LEU A 657 -22.94 -11.97 21.70
CA LEU A 657 -21.91 -12.47 22.60
C LEU A 657 -20.53 -11.86 22.30
N TRP A 658 -20.17 -11.72 21.03
CA TRP A 658 -18.97 -10.99 20.61
C TRP A 658 -19.00 -9.53 21.09
N ALA A 659 -20.12 -8.83 20.88
CA ALA A 659 -20.27 -7.44 21.27
C ALA A 659 -20.16 -7.24 22.79
N VAL A 660 -20.76 -8.14 23.59
CA VAL A 660 -20.67 -8.14 25.06
C VAL A 660 -19.23 -8.30 25.51
N ALA A 661 -18.47 -9.21 24.90
CA ALA A 661 -17.07 -9.37 25.27
C ALA A 661 -16.19 -8.19 24.86
N GLN A 662 -16.45 -7.56 23.71
CA GLN A 662 -15.76 -6.33 23.32
C GLN A 662 -16.09 -5.17 24.27
N ALA A 663 -17.33 -5.09 24.76
CA ALA A 663 -17.72 -4.11 25.78
C ALA A 663 -17.00 -4.36 27.11
N ALA A 664 -16.95 -5.61 27.58
CA ALA A 664 -16.21 -5.98 28.79
C ALA A 664 -14.72 -5.63 28.67
N ALA A 665 -14.09 -6.02 27.55
CA ALA A 665 -12.69 -5.69 27.27
C ALA A 665 -12.45 -4.17 27.23
N CYS A 666 -13.35 -3.42 26.59
CA CYS A 666 -13.28 -1.96 26.50
C CYS A 666 -13.40 -1.31 27.88
N LEU A 667 -14.31 -1.77 28.74
CA LEU A 667 -14.46 -1.26 30.11
C LEU A 667 -13.19 -1.49 30.92
N MET A 668 -12.65 -2.72 30.88
CA MET A 668 -11.39 -3.06 31.54
C MET A 668 -10.23 -2.20 31.01
N ALA A 669 -10.09 -2.11 29.68
CA ALA A 669 -9.06 -1.31 29.02
C ALA A 669 -9.17 0.19 29.36
N THR A 670 -10.39 0.74 29.41
CA THR A 670 -10.65 2.14 29.79
C THR A 670 -10.21 2.41 31.22
N TRP A 671 -10.64 1.57 32.15
CA TRP A 671 -10.24 1.70 33.56
C TRP A 671 -8.71 1.66 33.70
N ARG A 672 -8.06 0.70 33.03
CA ARG A 672 -6.60 0.60 33.01
C ARG A 672 -5.96 1.82 32.39
N LEU A 673 -6.34 2.24 31.19
CA LEU A 673 -5.81 3.44 30.53
C LEU A 673 -5.86 4.67 31.42
N ILE A 674 -6.98 4.88 32.13
CA ILE A 674 -7.13 5.98 33.09
C ILE A 674 -6.11 5.84 34.24
N THR A 675 -5.97 4.65 34.84
CA THR A 675 -4.97 4.44 35.91
C THR A 675 -3.55 4.67 35.41
N LEU A 676 -3.21 4.18 34.21
CA LEU A 676 -1.85 4.27 33.67
C LEU A 676 -1.46 5.68 33.25
N THR A 677 -2.44 6.52 32.94
CA THR A 677 -2.24 7.93 32.58
C THR A 677 -2.34 8.86 33.79
N ARG A 678 -2.95 8.44 34.90
CA ARG A 678 -3.09 9.21 36.15
C ARG A 678 -1.99 8.98 37.20
N MET A 679 -1.27 7.85 37.19
CA MET A 679 -0.21 7.61 38.18
C MET A 679 0.92 8.65 38.06
N LYS A 680 1.13 9.45 39.12
CA LYS A 680 2.39 10.19 39.35
C LYS A 680 3.52 9.16 39.57
N PRO A 681 4.76 9.47 39.14
CA PRO A 681 5.84 8.49 39.10
C PRO A 681 6.20 7.96 40.49
N ALA A 682 6.42 6.65 40.59
CA ALA A 682 7.21 6.08 41.68
C ALA A 682 8.69 6.39 41.40
N SER A 683 9.33 7.14 42.28
CA SER A 683 10.79 7.30 42.29
C SER A 683 11.43 5.94 42.58
N THR A 684 12.06 5.33 41.59
CA THR A 684 13.00 4.23 41.84
C THR A 684 14.30 4.51 41.09
N ALA A 685 15.36 4.49 41.89
CA ALA A 685 16.73 4.82 41.60
C ALA A 685 17.38 3.85 40.61
N GLY A 686 18.43 4.33 39.93
CA GLY A 686 19.32 3.52 39.11
C GLY A 686 19.42 4.03 37.68
N GLU A 687 20.21 5.07 37.47
CA GLU A 687 20.75 5.40 36.15
C GLU A 687 21.49 4.18 35.58
N ILE A 688 21.06 3.71 34.41
CA ILE A 688 21.90 2.87 33.55
C ILE A 688 22.48 3.81 32.48
N PRO A 689 23.81 3.84 32.25
CA PRO A 689 24.42 4.80 31.34
C PRO A 689 23.91 4.58 29.91
N SER A 690 23.41 5.66 29.31
CA SER A 690 23.09 5.75 27.89
C SER A 690 24.36 5.56 27.05
N ALA A 691 24.53 4.38 26.45
CA ALA A 691 25.57 4.15 25.45
C ALA A 691 25.31 5.02 24.21
N ALA A 692 26.23 5.97 24.01
CA ALA A 692 26.64 6.65 22.77
C ALA A 692 25.66 6.67 21.58
N ARG A 693 25.02 7.83 21.36
CA ARG A 693 24.68 8.28 20.01
C ARG A 693 25.87 9.07 19.49
N HIS A 694 26.54 8.54 18.47
CA HIS A 694 27.49 9.29 17.66
C HIS A 694 26.81 10.52 17.06
N GLN A 695 27.34 11.70 17.37
CA GLN A 695 27.13 12.91 16.57
C GLN A 695 28.14 12.89 15.41
N PRO A 696 27.74 13.22 14.17
CA PRO A 696 28.69 13.46 13.10
C PRO A 696 29.31 14.86 13.25
N THR A 697 30.64 14.91 13.31
CA THR A 697 31.46 16.06 12.90
C THR A 697 31.75 15.95 11.42
#